data_AF-D3F8H3-F1
#
_entry.id   AF-D3F8H3-F1
#
_cell.length_a   1.000
_cell.length_b   1.000
_cell.length_c   1.000
_cell.angle_alpha   90.00
_cell.angle_beta   90.00
_cell.angle_gamma   90.00
#
_symmetry.space_group_name_H-M   'P 1'
#
loop_
_entity.id
_entity.type
_entity.pdbx_description
1 polymer ?
#
loop_
_entity_poly.entity_id
_entity_poly.type
_entity_poly.pdbx_seq_one_letter_code
_entity_poly.pdbx_strand_id
1 'polypeptide(L)'
;MAGVSATDEAPEADAETRDRGADFQEAERTRRLAKLDALRERDVEPYPVRFDRDATAAELHDSFAELAPGTETGETVKVAGRVTALRRHGGLDFADLLDETGTIQLLAERDELGEQALEDFAALDLGDWVGAEGTVVASKSGELTVRLARFALLSKALRPLPDLRHGLTDPEARYRRRYVDLVVNPRARAVFAARSVAISAVRRVLTERGFREVETPVLLGQAGGAAAKPFLTHHNALDIEMSLRIALELPLKRLLVGGMDRVFEIGRVFRNEGLDTRHNPEFTLLEAYQAFGDYSDMMELTETLVSEAALAANGTTVVRVGEREIDLRPPFRRARMTDLIKEHGGVEMHPSMPVEEARAIADRFGVVWMDVWGSGKILAEVCDELCESKLIEPTFVMDHPREISPLARAHRDDPTLTERFELVVAGRELANAYSELNDPVDQAARFAYEAQQQAGGDEEAEPVDDDYVQALEYGLPPTGGLGIGIDRLIMLITGVESIRDVILFPTLRPQEGGGQRAPTTATPPAALAAPPLPPAPPPADGEALAAPPPESLRRPRALKPLAWLTAIVGVLSLLPSLPIADWSFGFGEALERPGRAATFVISVVLGIALIVVARQVARGKRRAWWIAMGLFGAATVVHVLKGPDPLAALANLAMLIAFVWNRDAFRAKGDPGSLVDALAFIPIYVGVVLVFGVLSLMTQANNVTPELGTGGVLKTIGSGLVGADGEYEYRRQLFGDFFADALLALGIFGLAYLLYLLFRPLVQRTPPSDEWRAHAREIVRRWGGDTLAYFALRKDKSYFFSTDGQSLIAYAYVRGYAMVAADPVGPPQDRARVLDEFLAHCRGQGWGVAFLAVREADAPLYRERGMHAIYLGDEAILRCDTFTLKGKEMKAVREAVNRVGREHSFELLRESEATLELVAQLNAISAEWRRGSDERGFTMELGEDVEGTDPDFVIALARDAAGEPAGFLRFVPAYGEDLGYSLDLMRRKPDSLNGLTEFLIANAALELGAEGVRRLSLNFAAWGRLLDTAEDAGLLGRFERSVARGLNPYFQIQSLRDFNAKFGPQWLPRSIVIDDLGELPKVALLYASVEGFLDLPLIGRLFVPPVRRAVAEGSDAR
;
A
#
# COMPACT_ATOMS: atom_id res chain seq x y z
N MET A 1 -37.50 -27.14 32.14
CA MET A 1 -38.50 -28.04 31.50
C MET A 1 -38.13 -28.17 30.03
N ALA A 2 -38.52 -29.29 29.42
CA ALA A 2 -38.08 -29.83 28.14
C ALA A 2 -37.97 -28.83 26.97
N GLY A 3 -36.98 -29.09 26.11
CA GLY A 3 -36.70 -28.32 24.91
C GLY A 3 -37.62 -28.61 23.73
N VAL A 4 -37.53 -27.72 22.74
CA VAL A 4 -37.92 -27.96 21.36
C VAL A 4 -36.81 -27.36 20.49
N SER A 5 -36.18 -28.24 19.72
CA SER A 5 -35.28 -27.96 18.61
C SER A 5 -36.07 -27.30 17.47
N ALA A 6 -35.65 -26.12 17.03
CA ALA A 6 -36.03 -25.57 15.73
C ALA A 6 -34.79 -25.66 14.84
N THR A 7 -34.82 -26.62 13.92
CA THR A 7 -33.92 -26.78 12.78
C THR A 7 -34.21 -25.67 11.78
N ASP A 8 -33.22 -24.83 11.49
CA ASP A 8 -33.20 -23.96 10.30
C ASP A 8 -32.96 -24.84 9.07
N GLU A 9 -34.02 -25.42 8.52
CA GLU A 9 -34.05 -25.83 7.11
C GLU A 9 -34.30 -24.58 6.27
N ALA A 10 -33.26 -24.08 5.59
CA ALA A 10 -33.43 -23.12 4.51
C ALA A 10 -34.26 -23.78 3.38
N PRO A 11 -35.22 -23.07 2.76
CA PRO A 11 -36.11 -23.70 1.78
C PRO A 11 -35.34 -23.99 0.47
N GLU A 12 -35.24 -25.27 0.10
CA GLU A 12 -34.69 -25.76 -1.19
C GLU A 12 -35.32 -25.06 -2.42
N ALA A 13 -36.50 -24.46 -2.28
CA ALA A 13 -37.19 -23.70 -3.32
C ALA A 13 -36.45 -22.41 -3.77
N ASP A 14 -35.65 -21.77 -2.90
CA ASP A 14 -34.94 -20.53 -3.24
C ASP A 14 -33.68 -20.79 -4.07
N ALA A 15 -33.04 -21.95 -3.91
CA ALA A 15 -31.86 -22.34 -4.69
C ALA A 15 -32.24 -22.67 -6.15
N GLU A 16 -33.31 -23.46 -6.34
CA GLU A 16 -33.83 -23.82 -7.67
C GLU A 16 -34.31 -22.59 -8.48
N THR A 17 -34.84 -21.57 -7.78
CA THR A 17 -35.30 -20.32 -8.40
C THR A 17 -34.14 -19.39 -8.78
N ARG A 18 -33.05 -19.37 -8.00
CA ARG A 18 -31.82 -18.62 -8.31
C ARG A 18 -31.09 -19.18 -9.53
N ASP A 19 -31.01 -20.51 -9.65
CA ASP A 19 -30.34 -21.20 -10.75
C ASP A 19 -31.04 -20.95 -12.10
N ARG A 20 -32.39 -21.05 -12.11
CA ARG A 20 -33.21 -20.70 -13.29
C ARG A 20 -33.09 -19.22 -13.69
N GLY A 21 -32.85 -18.32 -12.73
CA GLY A 21 -32.66 -16.89 -12.98
C GLY A 21 -31.30 -16.56 -13.61
N ALA A 22 -30.24 -17.25 -13.19
CA ALA A 22 -28.90 -17.13 -13.78
C ALA A 22 -28.86 -17.66 -15.22
N ASP A 23 -29.48 -18.81 -15.47
CA ASP A 23 -29.61 -19.41 -16.80
C ASP A 23 -30.37 -18.50 -17.78
N PHE A 24 -31.46 -17.87 -17.32
CA PHE A 24 -32.19 -16.89 -18.12
C PHE A 24 -31.33 -15.67 -18.49
N GLN A 25 -30.55 -15.15 -17.55
CA GLN A 25 -29.69 -13.99 -17.77
C GLN A 25 -28.59 -14.27 -18.80
N GLU A 26 -28.00 -15.47 -18.78
CA GLU A 26 -26.94 -15.84 -19.72
C GLU A 26 -27.50 -16.22 -21.10
N ALA A 27 -28.66 -16.88 -21.16
CA ALA A 27 -29.37 -17.12 -22.41
C ALA A 27 -29.77 -15.82 -23.11
N GLU A 28 -30.30 -14.86 -22.36
CA GLU A 28 -30.66 -13.55 -22.88
C GLU A 28 -29.42 -12.76 -23.32
N ARG A 29 -28.31 -12.84 -22.56
CA ARG A 29 -27.04 -12.24 -22.95
C ARG A 29 -26.52 -12.79 -24.28
N THR A 30 -26.58 -14.11 -24.45
CA THR A 30 -26.21 -14.78 -25.71
C THR A 30 -27.06 -14.29 -26.88
N ARG A 31 -28.38 -14.17 -26.70
CA ARG A 31 -29.30 -13.61 -27.71
C ARG A 31 -28.92 -12.18 -28.10
N ARG A 32 -28.59 -11.34 -27.13
CA ARG A 32 -28.23 -9.93 -27.36
C ARG A 32 -26.84 -9.75 -27.97
N LEU A 33 -25.91 -10.66 -27.71
CA LEU A 33 -24.61 -10.72 -28.41
C LEU A 33 -24.81 -11.01 -29.90
N ALA A 34 -25.66 -11.97 -30.26
CA ALA A 34 -25.96 -12.25 -31.66
C ALA A 34 -26.56 -11.03 -32.40
N LYS A 35 -27.42 -10.25 -31.72
CA LYS A 35 -27.93 -8.97 -32.26
C LYS A 35 -26.83 -7.92 -32.43
N LEU A 36 -25.90 -7.84 -31.47
CA LEU A 36 -24.75 -6.92 -31.55
C LEU A 36 -23.87 -7.26 -32.76
N ASP A 37 -23.61 -8.53 -32.99
CA ASP A 37 -22.80 -8.99 -34.13
C ASP A 37 -23.52 -8.70 -35.46
N ALA A 38 -24.84 -8.92 -35.54
CA ALA A 38 -25.63 -8.57 -36.72
C ALA A 38 -25.61 -7.05 -37.05
N LEU A 39 -25.54 -6.18 -36.03
CA LEU A 39 -25.38 -4.73 -36.24
C LEU A 39 -24.00 -4.41 -36.82
N ARG A 40 -22.95 -5.05 -36.31
CA ARG A 40 -21.57 -4.89 -36.82
C ARG A 40 -21.41 -5.40 -38.24
N GLU A 41 -22.03 -6.52 -38.59
CA GLU A 41 -22.04 -7.06 -39.95
C GLU A 41 -22.67 -6.10 -40.98
N ARG A 42 -23.55 -5.22 -40.51
CA ARG A 42 -24.21 -4.18 -41.31
C ARG A 42 -23.52 -2.81 -41.25
N ASP A 43 -22.33 -2.73 -40.64
CA ASP A 43 -21.57 -1.49 -40.44
C ASP A 43 -22.33 -0.42 -39.60
N VAL A 44 -23.22 -0.87 -38.72
CA VAL A 44 -23.90 0.00 -37.75
C VAL A 44 -23.09 0.02 -36.46
N GLU A 45 -22.52 1.18 -36.11
CA GLU A 45 -21.77 1.38 -34.85
C GLU A 45 -22.71 1.31 -33.63
N PRO A 46 -22.64 0.26 -32.79
CA PRO A 46 -23.56 0.07 -31.66
C PRO A 46 -23.14 0.83 -30.39
N TYR A 47 -21.93 1.42 -30.37
CA TYR A 47 -21.37 2.19 -29.27
C TYR A 47 -20.72 3.51 -29.77
N PRO A 48 -21.50 4.42 -30.38
CA PRO A 48 -20.97 5.68 -30.89
C PRO A 48 -20.37 6.55 -29.79
N VAL A 49 -19.32 7.30 -30.14
CA VAL A 49 -18.57 8.14 -29.20
C VAL A 49 -19.39 9.31 -28.65
N ARG A 50 -20.39 9.79 -29.39
CA ARG A 50 -21.16 10.99 -29.04
C ARG A 50 -22.55 11.00 -29.67
N PHE A 51 -23.52 11.55 -28.93
CA PHE A 51 -24.82 11.96 -29.42
C PHE A 51 -25.18 13.31 -28.80
N ASP A 52 -25.55 14.29 -29.62
CA ASP A 52 -25.92 15.63 -29.16
C ASP A 52 -27.44 15.69 -28.92
N ARG A 53 -27.86 15.70 -27.65
CA ARG A 53 -29.26 15.91 -27.25
C ARG A 53 -29.57 17.40 -27.12
N ASP A 54 -30.81 17.78 -27.43
CA ASP A 54 -31.30 19.16 -27.35
C ASP A 54 -32.11 19.42 -26.06
N ALA A 55 -32.77 18.40 -25.51
CA ALA A 55 -33.63 18.52 -24.33
C ALA A 55 -33.68 17.22 -23.50
N THR A 56 -34.10 17.34 -22.25
CA THR A 56 -34.45 16.24 -21.33
C THR A 56 -35.95 15.97 -21.35
N ALA A 57 -36.36 14.81 -20.82
CA ALA A 57 -37.76 14.43 -20.73
C ALA A 57 -38.58 15.43 -19.89
N ALA A 58 -38.07 15.89 -18.75
CA ALA A 58 -38.76 16.87 -17.91
C ALA A 58 -38.91 18.22 -18.61
N GLU A 59 -37.86 18.73 -19.27
CA GLU A 59 -37.94 20.00 -20.02
C GLU A 59 -39.00 19.96 -21.13
N LEU A 60 -39.15 18.81 -21.80
CA LEU A 60 -40.20 18.62 -22.81
C LEU A 60 -41.59 18.57 -22.16
N HIS A 61 -41.77 17.82 -21.08
CA HIS A 61 -43.05 17.77 -20.37
C HIS A 61 -43.46 19.16 -19.84
N ASP A 62 -42.52 19.94 -19.32
CA ASP A 62 -42.76 21.29 -18.84
C ASP A 62 -43.10 22.26 -19.99
N SER A 63 -42.35 22.18 -21.09
CA SER A 63 -42.53 23.07 -22.26
C SER A 63 -43.82 22.80 -23.03
N PHE A 64 -44.33 21.56 -22.99
CA PHE A 64 -45.51 21.12 -23.75
C PHE A 64 -46.66 20.62 -22.86
N ALA A 65 -46.70 21.01 -21.58
CA ALA A 65 -47.69 20.55 -20.61
C ALA A 65 -49.16 20.77 -21.05
N GLU A 66 -49.41 21.81 -21.85
CA GLU A 66 -50.75 22.18 -22.33
C GLU A 66 -51.07 21.69 -23.76
N LEU A 67 -50.24 20.82 -24.34
CA LEU A 67 -50.43 20.34 -25.72
C LEU A 67 -51.70 19.47 -25.85
N ALA A 68 -52.63 19.87 -26.70
CA ALA A 68 -53.90 19.15 -26.86
C ALA A 68 -53.71 17.78 -27.55
N PRO A 69 -54.49 16.73 -27.19
CA PRO A 69 -54.37 15.41 -27.80
C PRO A 69 -54.48 15.41 -29.33
N GLY A 70 -53.59 14.66 -30.00
CA GLY A 70 -53.55 14.57 -31.47
C GLY A 70 -52.95 15.79 -32.17
N THR A 71 -52.34 16.72 -31.43
CA THR A 71 -51.71 17.93 -31.98
C THR A 71 -50.25 17.69 -32.32
N GLU A 72 -49.79 18.20 -33.46
CA GLU A 72 -48.39 18.21 -33.86
C GLU A 72 -47.83 19.63 -33.74
N THR A 73 -46.67 19.79 -33.13
CA THR A 73 -46.06 21.11 -32.87
C THR A 73 -45.22 21.63 -34.04
N GLY A 74 -44.70 20.71 -34.88
CA GLY A 74 -43.69 21.00 -35.89
C GLY A 74 -42.28 21.23 -35.35
N GLU A 75 -42.10 21.17 -34.03
CA GLU A 75 -40.80 21.34 -33.37
C GLU A 75 -40.04 20.02 -33.35
N THR A 76 -38.81 20.03 -33.89
CA THR A 76 -37.93 18.86 -33.93
C THR A 76 -36.92 18.92 -32.80
N VAL A 77 -36.79 17.83 -32.05
CA VAL A 77 -35.89 17.71 -30.90
C VAL A 77 -35.06 16.44 -30.99
N LYS A 78 -33.85 16.47 -30.43
CA LYS A 78 -33.04 15.29 -30.13
C LYS A 78 -33.10 14.95 -28.65
N VAL A 79 -33.52 13.72 -28.34
CA VAL A 79 -33.56 13.18 -26.98
C VAL A 79 -32.70 11.93 -26.89
N ALA A 80 -32.20 11.62 -25.70
CA ALA A 80 -31.43 10.41 -25.46
C ALA A 80 -31.73 9.83 -24.09
N GLY A 81 -31.81 8.51 -24.01
CA GLY A 81 -32.09 7.81 -22.76
C GLY A 81 -32.09 6.30 -22.93
N ARG A 82 -32.57 5.61 -21.91
CA ARG A 82 -32.63 4.15 -21.84
C ARG A 82 -34.03 3.65 -22.19
N VAL A 83 -34.12 2.66 -23.08
CA VAL A 83 -35.38 2.01 -23.45
C VAL A 83 -35.92 1.21 -22.26
N THR A 84 -37.10 1.56 -21.78
CA THR A 84 -37.78 0.93 -20.62
C THR A 84 -39.04 0.17 -21.00
N ALA A 85 -39.67 0.52 -22.11
CA ALA A 85 -40.77 -0.24 -22.70
C ALA A 85 -40.67 -0.27 -24.23
N LEU A 86 -41.20 -1.32 -24.84
CA LEU A 86 -41.31 -1.49 -26.30
C LEU A 86 -42.68 -2.10 -26.62
N ARG A 87 -43.42 -1.51 -27.57
CA ARG A 87 -44.76 -1.95 -28.01
C ARG A 87 -44.80 -1.98 -29.53
N ARG A 88 -45.14 -3.14 -30.12
CA ARG A 88 -45.01 -3.38 -31.58
C ARG A 88 -46.37 -3.60 -32.24
N HIS A 89 -46.67 -2.88 -33.31
CA HIS A 89 -47.93 -3.01 -34.05
C HIS A 89 -47.75 -3.18 -35.58
N GLY A 90 -46.56 -3.61 -36.02
CA GLY A 90 -46.30 -4.09 -37.39
C GLY A 90 -46.10 -2.98 -38.44
N GLY A 91 -46.62 -1.77 -38.21
CA GLY A 91 -46.31 -0.56 -38.97
C GLY A 91 -46.16 0.71 -38.12
N LEU A 92 -46.42 0.59 -36.83
CA LEU A 92 -46.42 1.66 -35.81
C LEU A 92 -45.89 1.06 -34.52
N ASP A 93 -44.69 1.43 -34.11
CA ASP A 93 -44.04 0.90 -32.90
C ASP A 93 -43.76 2.03 -31.92
N PHE A 94 -43.86 1.74 -30.61
CA PHE A 94 -43.62 2.71 -29.54
C PHE A 94 -42.51 2.24 -28.62
N ALA A 95 -41.75 3.18 -28.08
CA ALA A 95 -40.80 2.93 -27.00
C ALA A 95 -40.90 4.00 -25.90
N ASP A 96 -40.62 3.63 -24.66
CA ASP A 96 -40.49 4.59 -23.57
C ASP A 96 -39.01 4.80 -23.26
N LEU A 97 -38.54 6.04 -23.35
CA LEU A 97 -37.15 6.43 -23.17
C LEU A 97 -36.99 7.14 -21.82
N LEU A 98 -36.22 6.53 -20.91
CA LEU A 98 -35.92 7.06 -19.57
C LEU A 98 -34.57 7.78 -19.58
N ASP A 99 -34.56 9.07 -19.24
CA ASP A 99 -33.35 9.81 -18.91
C ASP A 99 -33.26 10.07 -17.39
N GLU A 100 -32.34 10.95 -16.96
CA GLU A 100 -32.16 11.29 -15.54
C GLU A 100 -33.37 12.01 -14.93
N THR A 101 -34.14 12.71 -15.75
CA THR A 101 -35.24 13.60 -15.35
C THR A 101 -36.60 12.92 -15.41
N GLY A 102 -36.77 11.93 -16.29
CA GLY A 102 -38.05 11.25 -16.45
C GLY A 102 -38.13 10.41 -17.72
N THR A 103 -39.37 10.12 -18.13
CA THR A 103 -39.66 9.27 -19.28
C THR A 103 -40.35 10.06 -20.38
N ILE A 104 -39.94 9.84 -21.63
CA ILE A 104 -40.59 10.38 -22.83
C ILE A 104 -40.92 9.25 -23.81
N GLN A 105 -42.08 9.32 -24.45
CA GLN A 105 -42.51 8.31 -25.42
C GLN A 105 -41.91 8.59 -26.80
N LEU A 106 -41.51 7.54 -27.51
CA LEU A 106 -41.09 7.56 -28.90
C LEU A 106 -42.13 6.86 -29.77
N LEU A 107 -42.37 7.39 -30.97
CA LEU A 107 -43.25 6.79 -31.98
C LEU A 107 -42.47 6.58 -33.29
N ALA A 108 -42.33 5.33 -33.71
CA ALA A 108 -41.73 4.91 -34.97
C ALA A 108 -42.81 4.51 -35.97
N GLU A 109 -42.92 5.23 -37.09
CA GLU A 109 -43.90 4.95 -38.14
C GLU A 109 -43.18 4.49 -39.42
N ARG A 110 -43.72 3.49 -40.12
CA ARG A 110 -43.09 2.97 -41.35
C ARG A 110 -42.94 4.04 -42.42
N ASP A 111 -43.95 4.89 -42.59
CA ASP A 111 -44.00 5.89 -43.65
C ASP A 111 -42.95 6.99 -43.47
N GLU A 112 -42.58 7.29 -42.22
CA GLU A 112 -41.59 8.32 -41.87
C GLU A 112 -40.16 7.75 -41.76
N LEU A 113 -40.00 6.61 -41.06
CA LEU A 113 -38.69 6.03 -40.74
C LEU A 113 -38.12 5.16 -41.86
N GLY A 114 -39.00 4.59 -42.71
CA GLY A 114 -38.67 3.56 -43.68
C GLY A 114 -38.68 2.15 -43.11
N GLU A 115 -38.81 1.16 -43.99
CA GLU A 115 -39.01 -0.25 -43.63
C GLU A 115 -37.83 -0.83 -42.82
N GLN A 116 -36.58 -0.62 -43.28
CA GLN A 116 -35.40 -1.17 -42.61
C GLN A 116 -35.14 -0.54 -41.23
N ALA A 117 -35.33 0.77 -41.09
CA ALA A 117 -35.12 1.44 -39.80
C ALA A 117 -36.22 1.07 -38.79
N LEU A 118 -37.44 0.82 -39.26
CA LEU A 118 -38.51 0.32 -38.40
C LEU A 118 -38.20 -1.10 -37.90
N GLU A 119 -37.64 -1.97 -38.75
CA GLU A 119 -37.15 -3.28 -38.32
C GLU A 119 -36.03 -3.17 -37.28
N ASP A 120 -35.09 -2.23 -37.46
CA ASP A 120 -34.01 -1.98 -36.51
C ASP A 120 -34.54 -1.46 -35.17
N PHE A 121 -35.54 -0.58 -35.21
CA PHE A 121 -36.23 -0.07 -34.02
C PHE A 121 -36.97 -1.21 -33.29
N ALA A 122 -37.66 -2.06 -34.04
CA ALA A 122 -38.31 -3.26 -33.51
C ALA A 122 -37.29 -4.28 -32.96
N ALA A 123 -36.03 -4.25 -33.43
CA ALA A 123 -34.97 -5.14 -32.94
C ALA A 123 -34.32 -4.67 -31.62
N LEU A 124 -34.57 -3.44 -31.16
CA LEU A 124 -34.12 -2.93 -29.86
C LEU A 124 -34.55 -3.84 -28.70
N ASP A 125 -33.78 -3.81 -27.61
CA ASP A 125 -34.10 -4.50 -26.37
C ASP A 125 -34.25 -3.52 -25.20
N LEU A 126 -35.03 -3.93 -24.20
CA LEU A 126 -35.12 -3.21 -22.93
C LEU A 126 -33.73 -3.06 -22.30
N GLY A 127 -33.41 -1.84 -21.91
CA GLY A 127 -32.13 -1.44 -21.36
C GLY A 127 -31.17 -0.80 -22.36
N ASP A 128 -31.41 -0.91 -23.67
CA ASP A 128 -30.58 -0.25 -24.68
C ASP A 128 -30.62 1.27 -24.49
N TRP A 129 -29.49 1.94 -24.73
CA TRP A 129 -29.48 3.40 -24.84
C TRP A 129 -29.74 3.81 -26.28
N VAL A 130 -30.66 4.74 -26.47
CA VAL A 130 -31.08 5.22 -27.78
C VAL A 130 -31.07 6.74 -27.80
N GLY A 131 -30.53 7.30 -28.88
CA GLY A 131 -30.69 8.69 -29.27
C GLY A 131 -31.76 8.77 -30.35
N ALA A 132 -32.72 9.66 -30.19
CA ALA A 132 -33.87 9.80 -31.06
C ALA A 132 -33.99 11.26 -31.52
N GLU A 133 -34.27 11.45 -32.80
CA GLU A 133 -34.58 12.75 -33.37
C GLU A 133 -35.94 12.70 -34.05
N GLY A 134 -36.79 13.67 -33.73
CA GLY A 134 -38.15 13.65 -34.21
C GLY A 134 -38.96 14.86 -33.81
N THR A 135 -40.19 14.92 -34.30
CA THR A 135 -41.11 16.02 -34.02
C THR A 135 -41.89 15.76 -32.73
N VAL A 136 -42.04 16.78 -31.89
CA VAL A 136 -42.86 16.70 -30.68
C VAL A 136 -44.35 16.72 -31.06
N VAL A 137 -45.08 15.70 -30.63
CA VAL A 137 -46.51 15.52 -30.88
C VAL A 137 -47.22 15.07 -29.61
N ALA A 138 -48.53 15.28 -29.54
CA ALA A 138 -49.38 14.61 -28.56
C ALA A 138 -50.10 13.44 -29.24
N SER A 139 -49.95 12.25 -28.69
CA SER A 139 -50.72 11.08 -29.14
C SER A 139 -52.24 11.29 -28.99
N LYS A 140 -53.05 10.41 -29.57
CA LYS A 140 -54.52 10.46 -29.43
C LYS A 140 -54.99 10.31 -27.98
N SER A 141 -54.19 9.69 -27.13
CA SER A 141 -54.42 9.56 -25.68
C SER A 141 -53.95 10.78 -24.88
N GLY A 142 -53.33 11.77 -25.53
CA GLY A 142 -52.78 12.97 -24.89
C GLY A 142 -51.40 12.77 -24.26
N GLU A 143 -50.76 11.63 -24.45
CA GLU A 143 -49.38 11.39 -24.01
C GLU A 143 -48.41 12.13 -24.94
N LEU A 144 -47.43 12.84 -24.36
CA LEU A 144 -46.39 13.56 -25.08
C LEU A 144 -45.40 12.58 -25.72
N THR A 145 -45.17 12.74 -27.02
CA THR A 145 -44.44 11.77 -27.84
C THR A 145 -43.47 12.47 -28.80
N VAL A 146 -42.31 11.88 -29.03
CA VAL A 146 -41.40 12.25 -30.11
C VAL A 146 -41.64 11.29 -31.28
N ARG A 147 -42.24 11.79 -32.36
CA ARG A 147 -42.41 11.03 -33.61
C ARG A 147 -41.10 11.02 -34.38
N LEU A 148 -40.50 9.84 -34.53
CA LEU A 148 -39.14 9.66 -35.01
C LEU A 148 -38.99 9.96 -36.49
N ALA A 149 -38.04 10.84 -36.82
CA ALA A 149 -37.47 11.00 -38.15
C ALA A 149 -36.22 10.12 -38.31
N ARG A 150 -35.43 9.98 -37.24
CA ARG A 150 -34.29 9.05 -37.17
C ARG A 150 -34.00 8.66 -35.72
N PHE A 151 -33.30 7.54 -35.54
CA PHE A 151 -32.77 7.14 -34.25
C PHE A 151 -31.40 6.48 -34.42
N ALA A 152 -30.65 6.43 -33.32
CA ALA A 152 -29.35 5.78 -33.24
C ALA A 152 -29.27 4.96 -31.95
N LEU A 153 -28.79 3.73 -32.06
CA LEU A 153 -28.37 2.96 -30.88
C LEU A 153 -27.09 3.58 -30.32
N LEU A 154 -27.10 3.93 -29.04
CA LEU A 154 -25.96 4.56 -28.36
C LEU A 154 -25.17 3.57 -27.50
N SER A 155 -25.85 2.57 -26.96
CA SER A 155 -25.21 1.50 -26.20
C SER A 155 -26.13 0.28 -26.12
N LYS A 156 -25.71 -0.82 -26.74
CA LYS A 156 -26.40 -2.11 -26.61
C LYS A 156 -26.29 -2.64 -25.18
N ALA A 157 -27.41 -2.85 -24.51
CA ALA A 157 -27.47 -3.50 -23.22
C ALA A 157 -27.42 -5.02 -23.38
N LEU A 158 -26.27 -5.61 -23.08
CA LEU A 158 -26.06 -7.07 -23.20
C LEU A 158 -26.74 -7.88 -22.08
N ARG A 159 -27.12 -7.26 -20.97
CA ARG A 159 -27.89 -7.91 -19.90
C ARG A 159 -29.28 -7.29 -19.81
N PRO A 160 -30.34 -8.09 -19.60
CA PRO A 160 -31.68 -7.55 -19.39
C PRO A 160 -31.76 -6.80 -18.06
N LEU A 161 -32.57 -5.73 -18.04
CA LEU A 161 -32.99 -5.12 -16.78
C LEU A 161 -33.92 -6.08 -16.02
N PRO A 162 -33.92 -6.04 -14.67
CA PRO A 162 -35.00 -6.63 -13.88
C PRO A 162 -36.35 -6.06 -14.28
N ASP A 163 -37.43 -6.76 -13.91
CA ASP A 163 -38.78 -6.28 -14.17
C ASP A 163 -39.00 -4.89 -13.53
N LEU A 164 -39.32 -3.91 -14.37
CA LEU A 164 -39.56 -2.53 -13.96
C LEU A 164 -40.82 -2.36 -13.12
N ARG A 165 -41.77 -3.31 -13.17
CA ARG A 165 -43.01 -3.26 -12.38
C ARG A 165 -42.80 -3.65 -10.93
N HIS A 166 -42.00 -4.69 -10.70
CA HIS A 166 -41.70 -5.20 -9.36
C HIS A 166 -40.39 -4.62 -8.80
N GLY A 167 -39.54 -4.04 -9.66
CA GLY A 167 -38.25 -3.49 -9.28
C GLY A 167 -37.24 -4.56 -8.89
N LEU A 168 -36.12 -4.11 -8.30
CA LEU A 168 -35.17 -4.99 -7.64
C LEU A 168 -35.45 -4.90 -6.14
N THR A 169 -36.03 -5.95 -5.56
CA THR A 169 -36.47 -5.97 -4.15
C THR A 169 -35.44 -6.54 -3.21
N ASP A 170 -34.64 -7.52 -3.66
CA ASP A 170 -33.58 -8.14 -2.86
C ASP A 170 -32.55 -7.11 -2.39
N PRO A 171 -32.44 -6.83 -1.08
CA PRO A 171 -31.54 -5.80 -0.56
C PRO A 171 -30.08 -6.02 -0.94
N GLU A 172 -29.61 -7.27 -0.96
CA GLU A 172 -28.22 -7.59 -1.30
C GLU A 172 -27.92 -7.30 -2.77
N ALA A 173 -28.79 -7.73 -3.70
CA ALA A 173 -28.66 -7.42 -5.11
C ALA A 173 -28.73 -5.90 -5.38
N ARG A 174 -29.58 -5.17 -4.67
CA ARG A 174 -29.66 -3.70 -4.77
C ARG A 174 -28.32 -3.04 -4.44
N TYR A 175 -27.69 -3.46 -3.34
CA TYR A 175 -26.40 -2.90 -2.90
C TYR A 175 -25.23 -3.32 -3.81
N ARG A 176 -25.19 -4.59 -4.25
CA ARG A 176 -24.13 -5.08 -5.16
C ARG A 176 -24.22 -4.48 -6.56
N ARG A 177 -25.43 -4.25 -7.04
CA ARG A 177 -25.71 -3.71 -8.38
C ARG A 177 -26.43 -2.38 -8.25
N ARG A 178 -25.83 -1.44 -7.52
CA ARG A 178 -26.40 -0.09 -7.33
C ARG A 178 -26.81 0.57 -8.64
N TYR A 179 -26.03 0.38 -9.70
CA TYR A 179 -26.34 0.91 -11.03
C TYR A 179 -27.65 0.34 -11.62
N VAL A 180 -28.08 -0.86 -11.24
CA VAL A 180 -29.40 -1.42 -11.60
C VAL A 180 -30.49 -0.88 -10.67
N ASP A 181 -30.23 -0.85 -9.36
CA ASP A 181 -31.15 -0.29 -8.35
C ASP A 181 -31.52 1.16 -8.70
N LEU A 182 -30.55 1.99 -9.07
CA LEU A 182 -30.78 3.37 -9.50
C LEU A 182 -31.62 3.49 -10.77
N VAL A 183 -31.67 2.47 -11.63
CA VAL A 183 -32.53 2.48 -12.83
C VAL A 183 -33.96 2.12 -12.44
N VAL A 184 -34.13 1.02 -11.71
CA VAL A 184 -35.44 0.40 -11.48
C VAL A 184 -36.18 0.92 -10.25
N ASN A 185 -35.47 1.55 -9.30
CA ASN A 185 -36.05 2.08 -8.06
C ASN A 185 -35.88 3.61 -7.97
N PRO A 186 -36.88 4.42 -8.37
CA PRO A 186 -36.82 5.87 -8.28
C PRO A 186 -36.56 6.41 -6.86
N ARG A 187 -37.04 5.70 -5.83
CA ARG A 187 -36.79 6.05 -4.43
C ARG A 187 -35.29 6.07 -4.10
N ALA A 188 -34.50 5.16 -4.66
CA ALA A 188 -33.04 5.16 -4.46
C ALA A 188 -32.42 6.47 -5.00
N ARG A 189 -32.81 6.90 -6.21
CA ARG A 189 -32.36 8.19 -6.77
C ARG A 189 -32.76 9.37 -5.89
N ALA A 190 -34.00 9.37 -5.38
CA ALA A 190 -34.50 10.43 -4.51
C ALA A 190 -33.69 10.53 -3.19
N VAL A 191 -33.32 9.40 -2.57
CA VAL A 191 -32.48 9.37 -1.36
C VAL A 191 -31.11 9.98 -1.63
N PHE A 192 -30.46 9.65 -2.74
CA PHE A 192 -29.14 10.22 -3.08
C PHE A 192 -29.20 11.68 -3.52
N ALA A 193 -30.30 12.11 -4.15
CA ALA A 193 -30.56 13.53 -4.41
C ALA A 193 -30.73 14.31 -3.10
N ALA A 194 -31.54 13.80 -2.16
CA ALA A 194 -31.71 14.36 -0.82
C ALA A 194 -30.38 14.45 -0.07
N ARG A 195 -29.52 13.42 -0.16
CA ARG A 195 -28.14 13.44 0.39
C ARG A 195 -27.33 14.62 -0.14
N SER A 196 -27.31 14.82 -1.45
CA SER A 196 -26.54 15.90 -2.09
C SER A 196 -27.03 17.28 -1.66
N VAL A 197 -28.35 17.46 -1.60
CA VAL A 197 -28.98 18.71 -1.18
C VAL A 197 -28.72 19.00 0.30
N ALA A 198 -28.90 18.00 1.18
CA ALA A 198 -28.67 18.14 2.61
C ALA A 198 -27.21 18.52 2.94
N ILE A 199 -26.23 17.83 2.35
CA ILE A 199 -24.80 18.15 2.55
C ILE A 199 -24.49 19.57 2.06
N SER A 200 -25.06 19.99 0.93
CA SER A 200 -24.90 21.35 0.41
C SER A 200 -25.49 22.40 1.35
N ALA A 201 -26.65 22.11 1.96
CA ALA A 201 -27.26 22.99 2.96
C ALA A 201 -26.40 23.10 4.22
N VAL A 202 -25.84 21.99 4.72
CA VAL A 202 -24.92 21.98 5.87
C VAL A 202 -23.70 22.88 5.59
N ARG A 203 -23.04 22.72 4.44
CA ARG A 203 -21.90 23.59 4.04
C ARG A 203 -22.30 25.06 3.97
N ARG A 204 -23.45 25.35 3.37
CA ARG A 204 -23.98 26.71 3.26
C ARG A 204 -24.18 27.35 4.64
N VAL A 205 -24.86 26.66 5.55
CA VAL A 205 -25.13 27.15 6.92
C VAL A 205 -23.83 27.41 7.68
N LEU A 206 -22.86 26.50 7.61
CA LEU A 206 -21.55 26.67 8.26
C LEU A 206 -20.79 27.87 7.69
N THR A 207 -20.76 28.02 6.37
CA THR A 207 -20.10 29.13 5.68
C THR A 207 -20.75 30.48 6.03
N GLU A 208 -22.09 30.55 6.03
CA GLU A 208 -22.86 31.73 6.43
C GLU A 208 -22.60 32.11 7.92
N ARG A 209 -22.28 31.13 8.77
CA ARG A 209 -21.89 31.31 10.18
C ARG A 209 -20.39 31.57 10.39
N GLY A 210 -19.63 31.75 9.30
CA GLY A 210 -18.22 32.14 9.33
C GLY A 210 -17.24 30.99 9.58
N PHE A 211 -17.69 29.73 9.51
CA PHE A 211 -16.77 28.59 9.53
C PHE A 211 -16.06 28.44 8.19
N ARG A 212 -14.80 28.00 8.23
CA ARG A 212 -13.99 27.73 7.03
C ARG A 212 -13.89 26.22 6.81
N GLU A 213 -14.28 25.77 5.61
CA GLU A 213 -14.04 24.39 5.19
C GLU A 213 -12.54 24.17 5.01
N VAL A 214 -12.01 23.10 5.60
CA VAL A 214 -10.61 22.70 5.51
C VAL A 214 -10.51 21.21 5.20
N GLU A 215 -9.33 20.76 4.78
CA GLU A 215 -9.03 19.34 4.56
C GLU A 215 -7.80 18.97 5.39
N THR A 216 -7.97 18.00 6.29
CA THR A 216 -6.90 17.49 7.16
C THR A 216 -6.40 16.12 6.67
N PRO A 217 -5.22 15.65 7.11
CA PRO A 217 -4.65 14.40 6.61
C PRO A 217 -5.56 13.18 6.84
N VAL A 218 -5.79 12.41 5.77
CA VAL A 218 -6.46 11.09 5.84
C VAL A 218 -5.53 10.02 6.40
N LEU A 219 -4.23 10.13 6.09
CA LEU A 219 -3.17 9.26 6.56
C LEU A 219 -2.46 9.94 7.74
N LEU A 220 -2.50 9.30 8.91
CA LEU A 220 -1.87 9.78 10.14
C LEU A 220 -0.77 8.81 10.57
N GLY A 221 0.31 9.32 11.16
CA GLY A 221 1.34 8.45 11.79
C GLY A 221 0.77 7.63 12.95
N GLN A 222 -0.28 8.15 13.59
CA GLN A 222 -1.01 7.50 14.66
C GLN A 222 -2.47 7.98 14.63
N ALA A 223 -3.42 7.06 14.74
CA ALA A 223 -4.84 7.39 14.79
C ALA A 223 -5.21 7.83 16.21
N GLY A 224 -6.07 8.85 16.31
CA GLY A 224 -6.60 9.37 17.58
C GLY A 224 -7.79 10.29 17.33
N GLY A 225 -8.41 10.79 18.40
CA GLY A 225 -9.61 11.63 18.33
C GLY A 225 -10.94 10.87 18.38
N ALA A 226 -10.88 9.54 18.55
CA ALA A 226 -12.01 8.69 18.86
C ALA A 226 -11.51 7.34 19.39
N ALA A 227 -12.33 6.65 20.20
CA ALA A 227 -12.10 5.25 20.56
C ALA A 227 -12.60 4.33 19.44
N ALA A 228 -11.69 3.89 18.57
CA ALA A 228 -12.00 2.98 17.46
C ALA A 228 -10.73 2.30 16.91
N LYS A 229 -10.88 1.07 16.41
CA LYS A 229 -9.78 0.35 15.77
C LYS A 229 -9.46 0.95 14.39
N PRO A 230 -8.21 1.38 14.13
CA PRO A 230 -7.87 1.97 12.83
C PRO A 230 -7.60 0.92 11.74
N PHE A 231 -7.70 1.34 10.48
CA PHE A 231 -7.07 0.64 9.37
C PHE A 231 -5.59 1.03 9.28
N LEU A 232 -4.71 0.05 9.28
CA LEU A 232 -3.27 0.25 9.13
C LEU A 232 -2.87 0.18 7.65
N THR A 233 -1.90 1.01 7.27
CA THR A 233 -1.34 1.07 5.92
C THR A 233 0.12 1.52 5.99
N HIS A 234 0.80 1.55 4.84
CA HIS A 234 2.23 1.81 4.79
C HIS A 234 2.58 2.82 3.71
N HIS A 235 3.28 3.90 4.08
CA HIS A 235 3.75 4.90 3.12
C HIS A 235 5.09 4.48 2.50
N ASN A 236 5.02 3.77 1.37
CA ASN A 236 6.16 3.13 0.72
C ASN A 236 7.41 4.01 0.49
N ALA A 237 7.26 5.30 0.17
CA ALA A 237 8.43 6.17 -0.09
C ALA A 237 9.12 6.68 1.18
N LEU A 238 8.39 6.76 2.30
CA LEU A 238 8.87 7.25 3.59
C LEU A 238 9.20 6.09 4.56
N ASP A 239 8.75 4.87 4.24
CA ASP A 239 8.93 3.66 5.05
C ASP A 239 8.40 3.84 6.48
N ILE A 240 7.22 4.44 6.58
CA ILE A 240 6.51 4.67 7.83
C ILE A 240 5.17 3.95 7.78
N GLU A 241 4.83 3.31 8.91
CA GLU A 241 3.47 2.88 9.19
C GLU A 241 2.59 4.13 9.28
N MET A 242 1.41 4.03 8.69
CA MET A 242 0.38 5.04 8.80
C MET A 242 -0.94 4.35 9.12
N SER A 243 -1.87 5.13 9.63
CA SER A 243 -3.24 4.71 9.88
C SER A 243 -4.17 5.61 9.10
N LEU A 244 -5.28 5.06 8.64
CA LEU A 244 -6.40 5.89 8.19
C LEU A 244 -7.04 6.53 9.42
N ARG A 245 -7.37 7.81 9.30
CA ARG A 245 -8.00 8.57 10.39
C ARG A 245 -9.34 7.96 10.84
N ILE A 246 -9.52 7.87 12.15
CA ILE A 246 -10.74 7.39 12.82
C ILE A 246 -11.70 8.53 13.23
N ALA A 247 -11.19 9.77 13.22
CA ALA A 247 -11.84 11.05 13.51
C ALA A 247 -11.15 12.18 12.71
N LEU A 248 -11.73 13.38 12.70
CA LEU A 248 -11.12 14.60 12.11
C LEU A 248 -10.51 15.51 13.19
N GLU A 249 -10.68 15.15 14.46
CA GLU A 249 -10.63 16.04 15.62
C GLU A 249 -9.25 16.65 15.88
N LEU A 250 -8.23 15.81 16.08
CA LEU A 250 -6.94 16.28 16.56
C LEU A 250 -6.26 17.24 15.56
N PRO A 251 -6.29 17.01 14.23
CA PRO A 251 -5.80 17.98 13.27
C PRO A 251 -6.61 19.30 13.24
N LEU A 252 -7.94 19.25 13.38
CA LEU A 252 -8.78 20.46 13.38
C LEU A 252 -8.50 21.34 14.60
N LYS A 253 -8.31 20.75 15.78
CA LYS A 253 -7.92 21.49 16.99
C LYS A 253 -6.55 22.16 16.86
N ARG A 254 -5.59 21.53 16.17
CA ARG A 254 -4.29 22.15 15.86
C ARG A 254 -4.46 23.42 15.01
N LEU A 255 -5.47 23.51 14.15
CA LEU A 255 -5.77 24.74 13.39
C LEU A 255 -6.27 25.87 14.30
N LEU A 256 -7.04 25.56 15.33
CA LEU A 256 -7.48 26.56 16.32
C LEU A 256 -6.31 27.08 17.16
N VAL A 257 -5.37 26.21 17.55
CA VAL A 257 -4.08 26.65 18.14
C VAL A 257 -3.35 27.60 17.18
N GLY A 258 -3.40 27.31 15.88
CA GLY A 258 -2.87 28.17 14.82
C GLY A 258 -3.62 29.50 14.59
N GLY A 259 -4.72 29.76 15.31
CA GLY A 259 -5.52 30.98 15.20
C GLY A 259 -6.66 30.94 14.16
N MET A 260 -7.06 29.75 13.71
CA MET A 260 -8.26 29.60 12.87
C MET A 260 -9.50 29.39 13.74
N ASP A 261 -10.13 30.48 14.17
CA ASP A 261 -11.21 30.47 15.18
C ASP A 261 -12.43 29.60 14.85
N ARG A 262 -12.73 29.35 13.57
CA ARG A 262 -13.89 28.55 13.14
C ARG A 262 -13.55 27.72 11.92
N VAL A 263 -13.43 26.41 12.10
CA VAL A 263 -13.11 25.46 11.02
C VAL A 263 -14.10 24.31 11.02
N PHE A 264 -14.33 23.73 9.85
CA PHE A 264 -15.05 22.48 9.73
C PHE A 264 -14.49 21.63 8.59
N GLU A 265 -14.69 20.32 8.67
CA GLU A 265 -14.41 19.39 7.58
C GLU A 265 -15.57 18.40 7.44
N ILE A 266 -16.02 18.17 6.21
CA ILE A 266 -16.90 17.05 5.86
C ILE A 266 -16.05 16.00 5.14
N GLY A 267 -15.59 15.01 5.89
CA GLY A 267 -14.57 14.07 5.46
C GLY A 267 -14.98 12.61 5.61
N ARG A 268 -14.26 11.72 4.93
CA ARG A 268 -14.34 10.27 5.19
C ARG A 268 -13.53 9.95 6.45
N VAL A 269 -14.09 9.14 7.33
CA VAL A 269 -13.38 8.49 8.44
C VAL A 269 -13.47 6.97 8.27
N PHE A 270 -12.50 6.25 8.83
CA PHE A 270 -12.31 4.83 8.58
C PHE A 270 -12.14 4.10 9.90
N ARG A 271 -13.10 3.22 10.24
CA ARG A 271 -13.08 2.42 11.47
C ARG A 271 -13.17 0.95 11.13
N ASN A 272 -12.20 0.18 11.60
CA ASN A 272 -12.05 -1.25 11.31
C ASN A 272 -12.96 -2.08 12.24
N GLU A 273 -14.26 -1.88 12.06
CA GLU A 273 -15.34 -2.43 12.89
C GLU A 273 -16.28 -3.32 12.06
N GLY A 274 -17.22 -3.99 12.74
CA GLY A 274 -18.20 -4.87 12.11
C GLY A 274 -19.18 -4.15 11.18
N LEU A 275 -19.67 -4.87 10.16
CA LEU A 275 -20.74 -4.40 9.26
C LEU A 275 -22.11 -4.69 9.87
N ASP A 276 -22.94 -3.66 10.06
CA ASP A 276 -24.34 -3.84 10.43
C ASP A 276 -25.26 -2.87 9.65
N THR A 277 -26.46 -2.60 10.18
CA THR A 277 -27.44 -1.70 9.54
C THR A 277 -27.12 -0.22 9.75
N ARG A 278 -26.18 0.12 10.63
CA ARG A 278 -25.84 1.45 11.13
C ARG A 278 -24.36 1.81 10.96
N HIS A 279 -23.50 0.80 10.80
CA HIS A 279 -22.05 0.93 10.67
C HIS A 279 -21.58 0.45 9.30
N ASN A 280 -20.77 1.31 8.66
CA ASN A 280 -20.00 0.99 7.46
C ASN A 280 -18.53 1.37 7.75
N PRO A 281 -17.52 0.59 7.30
CA PRO A 281 -16.13 0.76 7.75
C PRO A 281 -15.52 2.08 7.28
N GLU A 282 -16.10 2.65 6.21
CA GLU A 282 -15.84 4.02 5.78
C GLU A 282 -17.16 4.81 5.80
N PHE A 283 -17.19 5.97 6.47
CA PHE A 283 -18.41 6.78 6.56
C PHE A 283 -18.08 8.27 6.62
N THR A 284 -19.06 9.11 6.28
CA THR A 284 -18.91 10.55 6.18
C THR A 284 -19.22 11.19 7.52
N LEU A 285 -18.23 11.89 8.07
CA LEU A 285 -18.34 12.64 9.31
C LEU A 285 -18.19 14.14 8.99
N LEU A 286 -19.07 14.95 9.58
CA LEU A 286 -18.82 16.39 9.73
C LEU A 286 -18.18 16.57 11.10
N GLU A 287 -17.06 17.28 11.16
CA GLU A 287 -16.60 17.88 12.40
C GLU A 287 -16.43 19.39 12.25
N ALA A 288 -16.85 20.14 13.25
CA ALA A 288 -16.77 21.60 13.30
C ALA A 288 -16.28 22.08 14.66
N TYR A 289 -15.34 23.03 14.68
CA TYR A 289 -14.74 23.57 15.89
C TYR A 289 -14.82 25.09 15.88
N GLN A 290 -15.25 25.67 17.01
CA GLN A 290 -15.40 27.09 17.23
C GLN A 290 -14.66 27.52 18.51
N ALA A 291 -13.61 28.34 18.34
CA ALA A 291 -12.96 29.04 19.42
C ALA A 291 -13.94 30.02 20.10
N PHE A 292 -13.74 30.18 21.40
CA PHE A 292 -14.59 30.92 22.34
C PHE A 292 -16.04 30.44 22.44
N GLY A 293 -16.32 29.21 21.96
CA GLY A 293 -17.60 28.53 22.17
C GLY A 293 -17.50 27.45 23.26
N ASP A 294 -18.66 26.96 23.68
CA ASP A 294 -18.82 25.79 24.55
C ASP A 294 -19.86 24.80 23.98
N TYR A 295 -20.10 23.69 24.66
CA TYR A 295 -21.10 22.70 24.26
C TYR A 295 -22.53 23.27 24.07
N SER A 296 -22.89 24.40 24.69
CA SER A 296 -24.20 25.05 24.50
C SER A 296 -24.27 25.70 23.12
N ASP A 297 -23.21 26.37 22.69
CA ASP A 297 -23.09 26.90 21.32
C ASP A 297 -23.18 25.76 20.29
N MET A 298 -22.58 24.60 20.61
CA MET A 298 -22.63 23.42 19.75
C MET A 298 -24.05 22.82 19.69
N MET A 299 -24.86 22.90 20.75
CA MET A 299 -26.28 22.51 20.69
C MET A 299 -27.07 23.38 19.72
N GLU A 300 -26.91 24.72 19.79
CA GLU A 300 -27.58 25.66 18.89
C GLU A 300 -27.15 25.47 17.42
N LEU A 301 -25.85 25.20 17.21
CA LEU A 301 -25.32 24.87 15.89
C LEU A 301 -25.94 23.56 15.38
N THR A 302 -25.97 22.51 16.18
CA THR A 302 -26.54 21.20 15.83
C THR A 302 -28.02 21.31 15.47
N GLU A 303 -28.81 21.99 16.29
CA GLU A 303 -30.22 22.29 16.04
C GLU A 303 -30.42 22.93 14.64
N THR A 304 -29.59 23.92 14.32
CA THR A 304 -29.67 24.62 13.03
C THR A 304 -29.30 23.69 11.88
N LEU A 305 -28.17 22.97 11.97
CA LEU A 305 -27.67 22.13 10.88
C LEU A 305 -28.65 21.00 10.55
N VAL A 306 -29.18 20.34 11.58
CA VAL A 306 -30.13 19.23 11.41
C VAL A 306 -31.45 19.72 10.80
N SER A 307 -31.98 20.84 11.29
CA SER A 307 -33.25 21.40 10.82
C SER A 307 -33.16 21.91 9.37
N GLU A 308 -32.11 22.66 9.04
CA GLU A 308 -31.88 23.20 7.69
C GLU A 308 -31.59 22.10 6.66
N ALA A 309 -30.86 21.04 7.05
CA ALA A 309 -30.63 19.89 6.18
C ALA A 309 -31.93 19.18 5.83
N ALA A 310 -32.82 18.98 6.81
CA ALA A 310 -34.13 18.36 6.60
C ALA A 310 -35.03 19.25 5.72
N LEU A 311 -35.09 20.56 6.02
CA LEU A 311 -35.87 21.52 5.26
C LEU A 311 -35.42 21.59 3.79
N ALA A 312 -34.11 21.63 3.54
CA ALA A 312 -33.57 21.69 2.19
C ALA A 312 -33.86 20.42 1.39
N ALA A 313 -33.72 19.24 2.01
CA ALA A 313 -33.92 17.96 1.33
C ALA A 313 -35.39 17.62 1.08
N ASN A 314 -36.27 17.92 2.04
CA ASN A 314 -37.67 17.47 2.03
C ASN A 314 -38.69 18.60 1.84
N GLY A 315 -38.27 19.87 1.92
CA GLY A 315 -39.17 21.02 1.99
C GLY A 315 -39.89 21.18 3.33
N THR A 316 -39.58 20.36 4.33
CA THR A 316 -40.16 20.35 5.68
C THR A 316 -39.17 19.81 6.70
N THR A 317 -39.34 20.20 7.97
CA THR A 317 -38.56 19.68 9.12
C THR A 317 -39.16 18.40 9.71
N VAL A 318 -40.37 18.03 9.29
CA VAL A 318 -41.04 16.80 9.75
C VAL A 318 -40.51 15.63 8.93
N VAL A 319 -39.88 14.68 9.61
CA VAL A 319 -39.33 13.46 9.01
C VAL A 319 -40.13 12.26 9.49
N ARG A 320 -40.16 11.20 8.68
CA ARG A 320 -40.88 9.98 9.00
C ARG A 320 -39.91 8.82 9.18
N VAL A 321 -39.87 8.25 10.38
CA VAL A 321 -39.03 7.10 10.73
C VAL A 321 -39.95 5.93 11.09
N GLY A 322 -40.00 4.91 10.23
CA GLY A 322 -40.99 3.84 10.33
C GLY A 322 -42.42 4.38 10.21
N GLU A 323 -43.21 4.20 11.27
CA GLU A 323 -44.58 4.71 11.38
C GLU A 323 -44.68 6.06 12.12
N ARG A 324 -43.57 6.59 12.64
CA ARG A 324 -43.57 7.78 13.50
C ARG A 324 -43.19 9.02 12.69
N GLU A 325 -43.89 10.12 12.98
CA GLU A 325 -43.51 11.46 12.53
C GLU A 325 -42.70 12.13 13.64
N ILE A 326 -41.55 12.68 13.29
CA ILE A 326 -40.61 13.33 14.21
C ILE A 326 -40.34 14.72 13.65
N ASP A 327 -40.43 15.73 14.51
CA ASP A 327 -40.26 17.11 14.10
C ASP A 327 -38.88 17.63 14.50
N LEU A 328 -38.06 17.96 13.49
CA LEU A 328 -36.70 18.45 13.67
C LEU A 328 -36.65 19.98 13.83
N ARG A 329 -37.72 20.60 14.35
CA ARG A 329 -37.75 22.03 14.68
C ARG A 329 -37.11 22.28 16.05
N PRO A 330 -36.17 23.23 16.16
CA PRO A 330 -35.67 23.68 17.45
C PRO A 330 -36.79 24.32 18.30
N PRO A 331 -36.66 24.33 19.64
CA PRO A 331 -35.55 23.79 20.41
C PRO A 331 -35.70 22.28 20.68
N PHE A 332 -34.57 21.56 20.71
CA PHE A 332 -34.53 20.15 21.09
C PHE A 332 -34.55 20.00 22.62
N ARG A 333 -35.00 18.83 23.10
CA ARG A 333 -35.03 18.52 24.54
C ARG A 333 -33.59 18.46 25.07
N ARG A 334 -33.31 19.07 26.21
CA ARG A 334 -32.02 18.97 26.91
C ARG A 334 -32.21 18.19 28.21
N ALA A 335 -31.48 17.09 28.40
CA ALA A 335 -31.60 16.25 29.58
C ALA A 335 -30.23 15.68 29.99
N ARG A 336 -29.92 15.69 31.29
CA ARG A 336 -28.68 15.09 31.80
C ARG A 336 -28.79 13.57 31.81
N MET A 337 -27.69 12.88 31.53
CA MET A 337 -27.61 11.41 31.54
C MET A 337 -28.13 10.82 32.87
N THR A 338 -27.76 11.43 34.00
CA THR A 338 -28.22 11.02 35.34
C THR A 338 -29.72 11.22 35.55
N ASP A 339 -30.30 12.30 35.01
CA ASP A 339 -31.74 12.55 35.09
C ASP A 339 -32.52 11.54 34.24
N LEU A 340 -31.99 11.12 33.09
CA LEU A 340 -32.60 10.11 32.21
C LEU A 340 -32.62 8.71 32.85
N ILE A 341 -31.52 8.31 33.50
CA ILE A 341 -31.48 7.06 34.29
C ILE A 341 -32.53 7.09 35.39
N LYS A 342 -32.71 8.25 36.07
CA LYS A 342 -33.75 8.41 37.08
C LYS A 342 -35.16 8.35 36.49
N GLU A 343 -35.39 8.98 35.34
CA GLU A 343 -36.67 8.98 34.62
C GLU A 343 -37.08 7.59 34.14
N HIS A 344 -36.15 6.83 33.55
CA HIS A 344 -36.46 5.57 32.88
C HIS A 344 -36.12 4.31 33.70
N GLY A 345 -35.19 4.41 34.64
CA GLY A 345 -34.76 3.32 35.53
C GLY A 345 -35.24 3.46 36.98
N GLY A 346 -35.65 4.66 37.40
CA GLY A 346 -36.11 4.90 38.78
C GLY A 346 -35.00 4.76 39.83
N VAL A 347 -33.74 4.89 39.42
CA VAL A 347 -32.55 4.82 40.29
C VAL A 347 -31.71 6.08 40.11
N GLU A 348 -30.96 6.43 41.14
CA GLU A 348 -29.97 7.51 41.07
C GLU A 348 -28.59 6.90 40.91
N MET A 349 -27.84 7.41 39.94
CA MET A 349 -26.44 7.04 39.70
C MET A 349 -25.61 8.31 39.56
N HIS A 350 -24.36 8.24 40.01
CA HIS A 350 -23.40 9.32 39.86
C HIS A 350 -21.98 8.74 39.73
N PRO A 351 -21.07 9.32 38.92
CA PRO A 351 -19.72 8.77 38.78
C PRO A 351 -18.90 8.75 40.08
N SER A 352 -19.27 9.58 41.07
CA SER A 352 -18.61 9.61 42.39
C SER A 352 -19.09 8.52 43.36
N MET A 353 -20.07 7.69 42.98
CA MET A 353 -20.59 6.64 43.86
C MET A 353 -19.60 5.47 43.99
N PRO A 354 -19.65 4.68 45.08
CA PRO A 354 -18.83 3.48 45.21
C PRO A 354 -19.10 2.51 44.06
N VAL A 355 -18.03 1.97 43.45
CA VAL A 355 -18.12 1.11 42.27
C VAL A 355 -19.00 -0.14 42.51
N GLU A 356 -18.98 -0.69 43.72
CA GLU A 356 -19.81 -1.85 44.06
C GLU A 356 -21.31 -1.53 44.08
N GLU A 357 -21.69 -0.28 44.40
CA GLU A 357 -23.08 0.16 44.29
C GLU A 357 -23.48 0.33 42.82
N ALA A 358 -22.59 0.88 41.98
CA ALA A 358 -22.83 1.00 40.55
C ALA A 358 -22.99 -0.38 39.88
N ARG A 359 -22.14 -1.35 40.24
CA ARG A 359 -22.24 -2.75 39.78
C ARG A 359 -23.56 -3.41 40.19
N ALA A 360 -23.98 -3.23 41.44
CA ALA A 360 -25.27 -3.74 41.90
C ALA A 360 -26.45 -3.16 41.11
N ILE A 361 -26.37 -1.90 40.68
CA ILE A 361 -27.37 -1.28 39.80
C ILE A 361 -27.29 -1.86 38.39
N ALA A 362 -26.10 -2.03 37.81
CA ALA A 362 -25.93 -2.65 36.50
C ALA A 362 -26.48 -4.09 36.47
N ASP A 363 -26.17 -4.90 37.49
CA ASP A 363 -26.68 -6.26 37.66
C ASP A 363 -28.21 -6.29 37.72
N ARG A 364 -28.83 -5.29 38.38
CA ARG A 364 -30.29 -5.17 38.47
C ARG A 364 -30.95 -4.98 37.09
N PHE A 365 -30.27 -4.33 36.17
CA PHE A 365 -30.76 -4.08 34.80
C PHE A 365 -30.19 -5.05 33.76
N GLY A 366 -29.37 -6.01 34.17
CA GLY A 366 -28.77 -7.00 33.26
C GLY A 366 -27.64 -6.44 32.39
N VAL A 367 -27.07 -5.31 32.77
CA VAL A 367 -25.93 -4.68 32.07
C VAL A 367 -24.65 -5.38 32.49
N VAL A 368 -23.92 -5.92 31.51
CA VAL A 368 -22.63 -6.60 31.73
C VAL A 368 -21.55 -5.56 32.00
N TRP A 369 -20.72 -5.79 33.02
CA TRP A 369 -19.62 -4.90 33.38
C TRP A 369 -18.29 -5.65 33.51
N MET A 370 -17.18 -4.92 33.36
CA MET A 370 -15.82 -5.46 33.51
C MET A 370 -15.19 -4.98 34.83
N ASP A 371 -14.32 -5.80 35.43
CA ASP A 371 -13.65 -5.46 36.70
C ASP A 371 -12.85 -4.15 36.65
N VAL A 372 -12.37 -3.79 35.45
CA VAL A 372 -11.58 -2.57 35.18
C VAL A 372 -12.42 -1.30 35.06
N TRP A 373 -13.75 -1.41 34.93
CA TRP A 373 -14.64 -0.26 34.80
C TRP A 373 -14.89 0.43 36.15
N GLY A 374 -14.78 1.75 36.15
CA GLY A 374 -15.24 2.61 37.22
C GLY A 374 -16.75 2.88 37.15
N SER A 375 -17.25 3.57 38.16
CA SER A 375 -18.68 3.93 38.27
C SER A 375 -19.17 4.78 37.10
N GLY A 376 -18.30 5.55 36.44
CA GLY A 376 -18.64 6.40 35.31
C GLY A 376 -18.95 5.58 34.06
N LYS A 377 -18.07 4.64 33.68
CA LYS A 377 -18.31 3.74 32.54
C LYS A 377 -19.56 2.89 32.76
N ILE A 378 -19.75 2.35 33.96
CA ILE A 378 -20.96 1.58 34.31
C ILE A 378 -22.23 2.43 34.17
N LEU A 379 -22.20 3.68 34.62
CA LEU A 379 -23.33 4.61 34.50
C LEU A 379 -23.72 4.84 33.03
N ALA A 380 -22.73 5.04 32.15
CA ALA A 380 -22.98 5.22 30.71
C ALA A 380 -23.67 4.01 30.09
N GLU A 381 -23.14 2.80 30.33
CA GLU A 381 -23.74 1.54 29.82
C GLU A 381 -25.17 1.31 30.33
N VAL A 382 -25.44 1.68 31.60
CA VAL A 382 -26.79 1.65 32.15
C VAL A 382 -27.70 2.67 31.47
N CYS A 383 -27.19 3.85 31.12
CA CYS A 383 -27.96 4.84 30.37
C CYS A 383 -28.30 4.32 28.97
N ASP A 384 -27.34 3.76 28.25
CA ASP A 384 -27.52 3.27 26.87
C ASP A 384 -28.63 2.21 26.82
N GLU A 385 -28.58 1.22 27.73
CA GLU A 385 -29.59 0.16 27.82
C GLU A 385 -30.98 0.72 28.22
N LEU A 386 -31.04 1.63 29.19
CA LEU A 386 -32.32 2.08 29.76
C LEU A 386 -32.98 3.22 29.01
N CYS A 387 -32.21 4.09 28.36
CA CYS A 387 -32.65 5.40 27.91
C CYS A 387 -32.67 5.52 26.38
N GLU A 388 -31.59 5.14 25.68
CA GLU A 388 -31.39 5.50 24.26
C GLU A 388 -32.60 5.11 23.39
N SER A 389 -33.05 3.85 23.46
CA SER A 389 -34.18 3.34 22.66
C SER A 389 -35.53 4.04 22.93
N LYS A 390 -35.67 4.75 24.05
CA LYS A 390 -36.89 5.48 24.46
C LYS A 390 -36.88 6.95 24.01
N LEU A 391 -35.73 7.49 23.63
CA LEU A 391 -35.57 8.88 23.19
C LEU A 391 -35.97 9.05 21.72
N ILE A 392 -37.27 9.26 21.48
CA ILE A 392 -37.82 9.34 20.12
C ILE A 392 -37.69 10.75 19.52
N GLU A 393 -38.11 11.77 20.27
CA GLU A 393 -37.93 13.16 19.88
C GLU A 393 -36.46 13.58 20.00
N PRO A 394 -36.00 14.57 19.21
CA PRO A 394 -34.63 15.07 19.30
C PRO A 394 -34.28 15.49 20.73
N THR A 395 -33.32 14.77 21.33
CA THR A 395 -32.92 14.96 22.71
C THR A 395 -31.40 15.02 22.82
N PHE A 396 -30.88 16.14 23.34
CA PHE A 396 -29.51 16.24 23.82
C PHE A 396 -29.39 15.52 25.16
N VAL A 397 -28.68 14.39 25.16
CA VAL A 397 -28.22 13.68 26.35
C VAL A 397 -26.94 14.35 26.81
N MET A 398 -26.94 15.00 27.97
CA MET A 398 -25.86 15.88 28.43
C MET A 398 -25.12 15.32 29.64
N ASP A 399 -23.97 15.90 29.92
CA ASP A 399 -23.17 15.71 31.13
C ASP A 399 -22.67 14.27 31.28
N HIS A 400 -21.92 13.81 30.27
CA HIS A 400 -21.36 12.46 30.27
C HIS A 400 -20.28 12.31 31.35
N PRO A 401 -20.04 11.09 31.89
CA PRO A 401 -18.95 10.85 32.82
C PRO A 401 -17.58 11.18 32.22
N ARG A 402 -16.69 11.74 33.04
CA ARG A 402 -15.30 12.05 32.64
C ARG A 402 -14.53 10.81 32.20
N GLU A 403 -14.82 9.67 32.81
CA GLU A 403 -14.19 8.37 32.52
C GLU A 403 -14.30 7.95 31.05
N ILE A 404 -15.41 8.30 30.37
CA ILE A 404 -15.67 7.91 28.97
C ILE A 404 -15.47 9.06 27.98
N SER A 405 -14.90 10.17 28.44
CA SER A 405 -14.84 11.43 27.70
C SER A 405 -13.42 12.00 27.74
N PRO A 406 -12.43 11.31 27.16
CA PRO A 406 -11.00 11.63 27.30
C PRO A 406 -10.65 13.03 26.75
N LEU A 407 -11.36 13.48 25.72
CA LEU A 407 -11.08 14.76 25.03
C LEU A 407 -12.00 15.91 25.46
N ALA A 408 -13.00 15.62 26.30
CA ALA A 408 -13.97 16.62 26.75
C ALA A 408 -13.54 17.29 28.07
N ARG A 409 -13.77 18.60 28.17
CA ARG A 409 -13.50 19.36 29.38
C ARG A 409 -14.39 18.89 30.53
N ALA A 410 -13.81 18.81 31.74
CA ALA A 410 -14.57 18.53 32.96
C ALA A 410 -15.67 19.58 33.17
N HIS A 411 -16.83 19.16 33.68
CA HIS A 411 -17.98 20.04 33.86
C HIS A 411 -17.68 21.12 34.91
N ARG A 412 -18.10 22.36 34.63
CA ARG A 412 -17.76 23.53 35.47
C ARG A 412 -18.24 23.42 36.92
N ASP A 413 -19.33 22.70 37.16
CA ASP A 413 -19.93 22.53 38.49
C ASP A 413 -19.64 21.15 39.12
N ASP A 414 -19.28 20.15 38.32
CA ASP A 414 -19.00 18.78 38.79
C ASP A 414 -17.85 18.14 38.00
N PRO A 415 -16.63 18.07 38.56
CA PRO A 415 -15.46 17.59 37.82
C PRO A 415 -15.47 16.08 37.53
N THR A 416 -16.46 15.33 38.02
CA THR A 416 -16.65 13.91 37.69
C THR A 416 -17.44 13.69 36.40
N LEU A 417 -18.09 14.75 35.90
CA LEU A 417 -18.78 14.82 34.62
C LEU A 417 -18.00 15.71 33.63
N THR A 418 -18.42 15.72 32.38
CA THR A 418 -17.87 16.58 31.32
C THR A 418 -18.96 17.42 30.66
N GLU A 419 -18.58 18.57 30.11
CA GLU A 419 -19.46 19.35 29.24
C GLU A 419 -19.53 18.69 27.85
N ARG A 420 -20.15 17.51 27.79
CA ARG A 420 -20.37 16.71 26.59
C ARG A 420 -21.85 16.42 26.42
N PHE A 421 -22.32 16.45 25.18
CA PHE A 421 -23.63 15.94 24.82
C PHE A 421 -23.58 15.00 23.62
N GLU A 422 -24.57 14.13 23.56
CA GLU A 422 -24.94 13.38 22.37
C GLU A 422 -26.37 13.75 21.95
N LEU A 423 -26.61 13.93 20.66
CA LEU A 423 -27.95 14.13 20.13
C LEU A 423 -28.54 12.77 19.77
N VAL A 424 -29.60 12.35 20.47
CA VAL A 424 -30.34 11.13 20.18
C VAL A 424 -31.67 11.49 19.51
N VAL A 425 -31.94 10.86 18.36
CA VAL A 425 -33.20 11.02 17.61
C VAL A 425 -33.69 9.65 17.15
N ALA A 426 -34.98 9.36 17.32
CA ALA A 426 -35.56 8.06 16.99
C ALA A 426 -34.85 6.87 17.66
N GLY A 427 -34.34 7.09 18.87
CA GLY A 427 -33.57 6.14 19.66
C GLY A 427 -32.21 5.77 19.08
N ARG A 428 -31.55 6.74 18.41
CA ARG A 428 -30.24 6.58 17.79
C ARG A 428 -29.41 7.85 17.96
N GLU A 429 -28.15 7.68 18.33
CA GLU A 429 -27.16 8.75 18.34
C GLU A 429 -26.87 9.31 16.92
N LEU A 430 -27.00 10.63 16.77
CA LEU A 430 -26.84 11.38 15.52
C LEU A 430 -25.60 12.30 15.54
N ALA A 431 -25.26 12.86 16.70
CA ALA A 431 -24.16 13.79 16.88
C ALA A 431 -23.54 13.63 18.27
N ASN A 432 -22.25 13.92 18.38
CA ASN A 432 -21.50 13.99 19.63
C ASN A 432 -20.74 15.32 19.66
N ALA A 433 -20.76 16.02 20.78
CA ALA A 433 -20.15 17.34 20.89
C ALA A 433 -19.74 17.65 22.32
N TYR A 434 -18.74 18.52 22.50
CA TYR A 434 -18.29 18.92 23.83
C TYR A 434 -17.59 20.28 23.85
N SER A 435 -17.50 20.84 25.06
CA SER A 435 -16.50 21.84 25.39
C SER A 435 -15.13 21.15 25.41
N GLU A 436 -14.21 21.63 24.59
CA GLU A 436 -12.94 20.96 24.35
C GLU A 436 -12.00 21.02 25.56
N LEU A 437 -11.35 19.90 25.86
CA LEU A 437 -10.26 19.89 26.82
C LEU A 437 -9.06 20.62 26.22
N ASN A 438 -8.76 21.80 26.79
CA ASN A 438 -7.66 22.65 26.36
C ASN A 438 -6.54 22.76 27.41
N ASP A 439 -6.62 22.01 28.52
CA ASP A 439 -5.55 21.89 29.50
C ASP A 439 -4.58 20.78 29.06
N PRO A 440 -3.35 21.10 28.63
CA PRO A 440 -2.39 20.10 28.15
C PRO A 440 -1.97 19.12 29.26
N VAL A 441 -1.99 19.54 30.53
CA VAL A 441 -1.59 18.70 31.67
C VAL A 441 -2.65 17.64 31.95
N ASP A 442 -3.94 18.03 31.94
CA ASP A 442 -5.05 17.08 32.07
C ASP A 442 -5.12 16.16 30.84
N GLN A 443 -4.96 16.69 29.62
CA GLN A 443 -4.97 15.87 28.40
C GLN A 443 -3.87 14.80 28.41
N ALA A 444 -2.65 15.16 28.79
CA ALA A 444 -1.55 14.20 28.91
C ALA A 444 -1.83 13.12 29.96
N ALA A 445 -2.44 13.49 31.09
CA ALA A 445 -2.84 12.53 32.12
C ALA A 445 -3.93 11.56 31.64
N ARG A 446 -4.87 12.02 30.82
CA ARG A 446 -5.92 11.18 30.23
C ARG A 446 -5.38 10.21 29.19
N PHE A 447 -4.52 10.67 28.28
CA PHE A 447 -3.84 9.75 27.35
C PHE A 447 -2.96 8.72 28.06
N ALA A 448 -2.26 9.11 29.14
CA ALA A 448 -1.49 8.17 29.93
C ALA A 448 -2.36 7.11 30.63
N TYR A 449 -3.61 7.46 30.98
CA TYR A 449 -4.60 6.52 31.50
C TYR A 449 -5.10 5.59 30.39
N GLU A 450 -5.48 6.12 29.22
CA GLU A 450 -5.92 5.29 28.08
C GLU A 450 -4.85 4.32 27.59
N ALA A 451 -3.59 4.76 27.51
CA ALA A 451 -2.47 3.88 27.18
C ALA A 451 -2.29 2.72 28.20
N GLN A 452 -2.61 2.94 29.49
CA GLN A 452 -2.63 1.87 30.48
C GLN A 452 -3.78 0.89 30.23
N GLN A 453 -4.96 1.38 29.86
CA GLN A 453 -6.10 0.54 29.50
C GLN A 453 -5.80 -0.29 28.24
N GLN A 454 -5.14 0.32 27.25
CA GLN A 454 -4.68 -0.37 26.04
C GLN A 454 -3.70 -1.50 26.36
N ALA A 455 -2.71 -1.24 27.22
CA ALA A 455 -1.79 -2.27 27.71
C ALA A 455 -2.51 -3.37 28.53
N GLY A 456 -3.65 -3.03 29.13
CA GLY A 456 -4.55 -3.94 29.83
C GLY A 456 -5.46 -4.78 28.92
N GLY A 457 -5.42 -4.58 27.60
CA GLY A 457 -6.17 -5.36 26.61
C GLY A 457 -7.37 -4.66 25.99
N ASP A 458 -7.55 -3.35 26.21
CA ASP A 458 -8.55 -2.55 25.50
C ASP A 458 -8.02 -2.14 24.11
N GLU A 459 -8.48 -2.81 23.05
CA GLU A 459 -8.03 -2.54 21.68
C GLU A 459 -8.51 -1.19 21.11
N GLU A 460 -9.48 -0.53 21.76
CA GLU A 460 -10.11 0.72 21.30
C GLU A 460 -9.57 1.97 22.02
N ALA A 461 -8.77 1.78 23.08
CA ALA A 461 -8.18 2.88 23.84
C ALA A 461 -7.20 3.72 23.00
N GLU A 462 -7.26 5.05 23.17
CA GLU A 462 -6.46 5.98 22.38
C GLU A 462 -4.97 5.90 22.74
N PRO A 463 -4.07 5.83 21.74
CA PRO A 463 -2.64 5.89 21.96
C PRO A 463 -2.18 7.33 22.22
N VAL A 464 -1.09 7.51 22.98
CA VAL A 464 -0.57 8.84 23.35
C VAL A 464 -0.08 9.63 22.12
N ASP A 465 -0.71 10.76 21.80
CA ASP A 465 -0.25 11.69 20.76
C ASP A 465 0.54 12.87 21.38
N ASP A 466 1.86 12.70 21.46
CA ASP A 466 2.77 13.70 22.02
C ASP A 466 2.76 15.03 21.23
N ASP A 467 2.54 14.99 19.92
CA ASP A 467 2.48 16.19 19.08
C ASP A 467 1.21 16.99 19.35
N TYR A 468 0.08 16.31 19.58
CA TYR A 468 -1.17 16.98 19.97
C TYR A 468 -1.06 17.61 21.35
N VAL A 469 -0.48 16.93 22.34
CA VAL A 469 -0.22 17.51 23.68
C VAL A 469 0.67 18.75 23.54
N GLN A 470 1.75 18.67 22.76
CA GLN A 470 2.60 19.83 22.47
C GLN A 470 1.82 20.97 21.81
N ALA A 471 0.91 20.70 20.88
CA ALA A 471 0.07 21.72 20.28
C ALA A 471 -0.80 22.43 21.34
N LEU A 472 -1.38 21.68 22.29
CA LEU A 472 -2.14 22.27 23.40
C LEU A 472 -1.27 23.13 24.32
N GLU A 473 0.02 22.81 24.49
CA GLU A 473 0.98 23.62 25.26
C GLU A 473 1.25 25.00 24.63
N TYR A 474 1.11 25.13 23.30
CA TYR A 474 1.12 26.44 22.62
C TYR A 474 -0.17 27.25 22.86
N GLY A 475 -1.22 26.60 23.36
CA GLY A 475 -2.47 27.21 23.81
C GLY A 475 -3.62 27.01 22.84
N LEU A 476 -4.52 26.09 23.18
CA LEU A 476 -5.85 26.00 22.56
C LEU A 476 -6.81 26.94 23.31
N PRO A 477 -7.47 27.92 22.64
CA PRO A 477 -8.50 28.73 23.29
C PRO A 477 -9.67 27.85 23.77
N PRO A 478 -10.49 28.31 24.73
CA PRO A 478 -11.75 27.63 25.05
C PRO A 478 -12.53 27.40 23.76
N THR A 479 -12.94 26.17 23.49
CA THR A 479 -13.47 25.77 22.18
C THR A 479 -14.67 24.87 22.39
N GLY A 480 -15.68 24.99 21.53
CA GLY A 480 -16.72 23.98 21.36
C GLY A 480 -16.46 23.20 20.07
N GLY A 481 -16.51 21.87 20.12
CA GLY A 481 -16.44 21.02 18.95
C GLY A 481 -17.66 20.14 18.81
N LEU A 482 -17.98 19.80 17.56
CA LEU A 482 -19.17 19.08 17.15
C LEU A 482 -18.84 18.07 16.06
N GLY A 483 -19.19 16.81 16.27
CA GLY A 483 -19.23 15.74 15.28
C GLY A 483 -20.66 15.35 14.90
N ILE A 484 -20.98 15.28 13.60
CA ILE A 484 -22.26 14.75 13.09
C ILE A 484 -21.99 13.65 12.07
N GLY A 485 -22.57 12.47 12.30
CA GLY A 485 -22.59 11.38 11.33
C GLY A 485 -23.49 11.74 10.15
N ILE A 486 -22.92 12.20 9.04
CA ILE A 486 -23.70 12.65 7.87
C ILE A 486 -24.56 11.52 7.31
N ASP A 487 -24.04 10.29 7.26
CA ASP A 487 -24.84 9.14 6.80
C ASP A 487 -26.07 8.92 7.69
N ARG A 488 -25.92 8.98 9.01
CA ARG A 488 -27.04 8.86 9.96
C ARG A 488 -28.04 10.02 9.83
N LEU A 489 -27.56 11.23 9.57
CA LEU A 489 -28.41 12.39 9.27
C LEU A 489 -29.27 12.15 8.03
N ILE A 490 -28.68 11.63 6.95
CA ILE A 490 -29.43 11.31 5.73
C ILE A 490 -30.42 10.16 5.99
N MET A 491 -30.06 9.16 6.78
CA MET A 491 -30.98 8.08 7.15
C MET A 491 -32.22 8.63 7.85
N LEU A 492 -32.03 9.55 8.81
CA LEU A 492 -33.11 10.23 9.53
C LEU A 492 -33.98 11.06 8.57
N ILE A 493 -33.36 11.92 7.75
CA ILE A 493 -34.07 12.82 6.82
C ILE A 493 -34.89 12.04 5.79
N THR A 494 -34.35 10.93 5.28
CA THR A 494 -34.99 10.15 4.21
C THR A 494 -35.83 8.98 4.72
N GLY A 495 -35.85 8.76 6.03
CA GLY A 495 -36.63 7.71 6.67
C GLY A 495 -36.21 6.30 6.29
N VAL A 496 -34.93 6.09 5.91
CA VAL A 496 -34.41 4.76 5.61
C VAL A 496 -33.81 4.10 6.85
N GLU A 497 -33.94 2.79 6.95
CA GLU A 497 -33.56 2.06 8.15
C GLU A 497 -32.09 1.63 8.16
N SER A 498 -31.47 1.48 6.99
CA SER A 498 -30.09 1.03 6.82
C SER A 498 -29.18 2.10 6.25
N ILE A 499 -27.96 2.21 6.80
CA ILE A 499 -26.88 3.06 6.29
C ILE A 499 -26.50 2.70 4.84
N ARG A 500 -26.72 1.43 4.45
CA ARG A 500 -26.46 0.94 3.09
C ARG A 500 -27.39 1.55 2.03
N ASP A 501 -28.53 2.10 2.43
CA ASP A 501 -29.43 2.81 1.51
C ASP A 501 -28.97 4.26 1.23
N VAL A 502 -28.11 4.84 2.07
CA VAL A 502 -27.59 6.21 1.90
C VAL A 502 -26.13 6.28 1.44
N ILE A 503 -25.48 5.12 1.29
CA ILE A 503 -24.16 4.96 0.67
C ILE A 503 -24.34 4.32 -0.71
N LEU A 504 -23.80 4.96 -1.75
CA LEU A 504 -23.94 4.48 -3.13
C LEU A 504 -23.37 3.06 -3.27
N PHE A 505 -22.17 2.85 -2.74
CA PHE A 505 -21.46 1.59 -2.78
C PHE A 505 -21.01 1.20 -1.37
N PRO A 506 -21.92 0.64 -0.54
CA PRO A 506 -21.57 0.23 0.81
C PRO A 506 -20.60 -0.94 0.77
N THR A 507 -19.80 -1.12 1.83
CA THR A 507 -18.93 -2.28 1.95
C THR A 507 -19.81 -3.52 2.16
N LEU A 508 -19.60 -4.51 1.30
CA LEU A 508 -20.34 -5.77 1.34
C LEU A 508 -19.38 -6.91 1.62
N ARG A 509 -19.87 -7.94 2.30
CA ARG A 509 -19.14 -9.20 2.37
C ARG A 509 -18.89 -9.71 0.95
N PRO A 510 -17.70 -10.19 0.60
CA PRO A 510 -17.45 -10.81 -0.70
C PRO A 510 -18.49 -11.90 -0.97
N GLN A 511 -18.97 -12.00 -2.21
CA GLN A 511 -19.67 -13.23 -2.61
C GLN A 511 -18.64 -14.35 -2.65
N GLU A 512 -18.98 -15.54 -2.16
CA GLU A 512 -18.20 -16.73 -2.48
C GLU A 512 -18.09 -16.79 -4.03
N GLY A 513 -16.87 -16.65 -4.56
CA GLY A 513 -16.59 -16.55 -6.01
C GLY A 513 -16.28 -15.15 -6.59
N GLY A 514 -16.23 -14.07 -5.79
CA GLY A 514 -16.15 -12.67 -6.26
C GLY A 514 -14.79 -11.94 -6.18
N GLY A 515 -13.64 -12.63 -6.22
CA GLY A 515 -12.32 -11.98 -6.19
C GLY A 515 -12.00 -11.23 -7.50
N GLN A 516 -11.77 -9.92 -7.42
CA GLN A 516 -11.52 -9.04 -8.57
C GLN A 516 -10.26 -9.42 -9.36
N ARG A 517 -10.42 -9.49 -10.69
CA ARG A 517 -9.37 -9.63 -11.71
C ARG A 517 -8.50 -8.37 -11.80
N ALA A 518 -7.19 -8.55 -11.96
CA ALA A 518 -6.29 -7.53 -12.46
C ALA A 518 -6.63 -7.15 -13.94
N PRO A 519 -6.33 -5.91 -14.40
CA PRO A 519 -6.78 -5.43 -15.70
C PRO A 519 -6.04 -6.12 -16.86
N THR A 520 -6.81 -6.73 -17.76
CA THR A 520 -6.34 -7.44 -18.96
C THR A 520 -6.04 -6.44 -20.07
N THR A 521 -4.77 -6.36 -20.51
CA THR A 521 -4.38 -5.75 -21.77
C THR A 521 -4.90 -6.60 -22.95
N ALA A 522 -5.48 -5.95 -23.95
CA ALA A 522 -6.11 -6.56 -25.11
C ALA A 522 -5.20 -7.57 -25.88
N THR A 523 -5.79 -8.69 -26.29
CA THR A 523 -5.16 -9.76 -27.09
C THR A 523 -5.02 -9.37 -28.57
N PRO A 524 -3.85 -9.54 -29.21
CA PRO A 524 -3.70 -9.50 -30.67
C PRO A 524 -4.22 -10.79 -31.34
N PRO A 525 -4.54 -10.79 -32.65
CA PRO A 525 -5.18 -11.94 -33.30
C PRO A 525 -4.25 -13.17 -33.41
N ALA A 526 -4.87 -14.35 -33.42
CA ALA A 526 -4.24 -15.67 -33.45
C ALA A 526 -3.18 -15.86 -34.55
N ALA A 527 -1.98 -16.30 -34.17
CA ALA A 527 -0.95 -16.75 -35.10
C ALA A 527 -0.73 -18.28 -34.99
N LEU A 528 -1.02 -18.94 -36.11
CA LEU A 528 -0.72 -20.29 -36.59
C LEU A 528 0.30 -21.14 -35.79
N ALA A 529 -0.09 -22.39 -35.56
CA ALA A 529 0.74 -23.47 -35.00
C ALA A 529 2.05 -23.68 -35.78
N ALA A 530 3.17 -23.74 -35.05
CA ALA A 530 4.48 -24.09 -35.59
C ALA A 530 4.81 -25.59 -35.36
N PRO A 531 5.46 -26.26 -36.33
CA PRO A 531 5.71 -27.71 -36.34
C PRO A 531 6.84 -28.14 -35.38
N PRO A 532 6.96 -29.43 -35.02
CA PRO A 532 7.94 -29.89 -34.04
C PRO A 532 9.38 -29.88 -34.60
N LEU A 533 10.33 -29.45 -33.78
CA LEU A 533 11.77 -29.42 -34.09
C LEU A 533 12.50 -30.67 -33.51
N PRO A 534 13.63 -31.07 -34.13
CA PRO A 534 14.25 -32.38 -33.96
C PRO A 534 15.02 -32.53 -32.64
N PRO A 535 15.28 -33.77 -32.18
CA PRO A 535 15.92 -34.01 -30.90
C PRO A 535 17.41 -33.63 -30.91
N ALA A 536 17.87 -33.05 -29.80
CA ALA A 536 19.28 -32.72 -29.55
C ALA A 536 20.10 -33.99 -29.23
N PRO A 537 21.39 -34.03 -29.62
CA PRO A 537 22.25 -35.20 -29.41
C PRO A 537 22.79 -35.25 -27.96
N PRO A 538 23.14 -36.44 -27.43
CA PRO A 538 23.59 -36.57 -26.05
C PRO A 538 25.01 -36.02 -25.85
N PRO A 539 25.38 -35.67 -24.60
CA PRO A 539 26.64 -34.99 -24.30
C PRO A 539 27.85 -35.90 -24.52
N ALA A 540 28.92 -35.33 -25.08
CA ALA A 540 30.18 -36.01 -25.33
C ALA A 540 31.09 -35.98 -24.10
N ASP A 541 31.72 -37.13 -23.83
CA ASP A 541 32.75 -37.32 -22.82
C ASP A 541 34.04 -36.53 -23.17
N GLY A 542 34.63 -35.90 -22.14
CA GLY A 542 36.08 -35.69 -22.01
C GLY A 542 36.76 -34.55 -22.80
N GLU A 543 37.41 -33.67 -22.03
CA GLU A 543 38.54 -32.75 -22.37
C GLU A 543 38.27 -31.43 -23.12
N ALA A 544 38.50 -30.30 -22.44
CA ALA A 544 39.72 -29.47 -22.58
C ALA A 544 39.69 -28.25 -21.61
N LEU A 545 40.79 -28.03 -20.90
CA LEU A 545 41.04 -26.89 -20.00
C LEU A 545 40.96 -25.54 -20.76
N ALA A 546 40.04 -24.67 -20.34
CA ALA A 546 39.92 -23.30 -20.85
C ALA A 546 41.09 -22.41 -20.40
N ALA A 547 41.51 -21.49 -21.28
CA ALA A 547 42.58 -20.53 -21.05
C ALA A 547 42.35 -19.67 -19.79
N PRO A 548 43.41 -19.21 -19.10
CA PRO A 548 43.27 -18.35 -17.93
C PRO A 548 42.53 -17.05 -18.29
N PRO A 549 41.64 -16.54 -17.42
CA PRO A 549 40.85 -15.35 -17.72
C PRO A 549 41.76 -14.13 -17.98
N PRO A 550 41.38 -13.23 -18.90
CA PRO A 550 42.17 -12.05 -19.23
C PRO A 550 42.51 -11.19 -18.01
N GLU A 551 43.71 -10.59 -17.98
CA GLU A 551 44.25 -9.82 -16.86
C GLU A 551 43.37 -8.61 -16.47
N SER A 552 42.58 -8.10 -17.42
CA SER A 552 41.51 -7.10 -17.20
C SER A 552 40.43 -7.55 -16.21
N LEU A 553 40.33 -8.86 -15.96
CA LEU A 553 39.37 -9.46 -15.06
C LEU A 553 39.89 -9.63 -13.61
N ARG A 554 41.10 -9.19 -13.26
CA ARG A 554 41.58 -9.20 -11.86
C ARG A 554 41.48 -7.81 -11.23
N ARG A 555 40.99 -7.71 -9.98
CA ARG A 555 41.03 -6.43 -9.24
C ARG A 555 42.49 -6.01 -9.01
N PRO A 556 42.85 -4.73 -9.24
CA PRO A 556 44.20 -4.26 -8.94
C PRO A 556 44.49 -4.45 -7.44
N ARG A 557 45.54 -5.21 -7.12
CA ARG A 557 45.92 -5.54 -5.74
C ARG A 557 46.19 -4.30 -4.88
N ALA A 558 46.53 -3.17 -5.51
CA ALA A 558 46.85 -1.91 -4.83
C ALA A 558 45.64 -1.15 -4.26
N LEU A 559 44.40 -1.41 -4.71
CA LEU A 559 43.22 -0.64 -4.27
C LEU A 559 42.91 -0.83 -2.78
N LYS A 560 43.00 -2.07 -2.27
CA LYS A 560 42.73 -2.39 -0.86
C LYS A 560 43.76 -1.74 0.09
N PRO A 561 45.09 -1.90 -0.12
CA PRO A 561 46.09 -1.20 0.68
C PRO A 561 45.92 0.32 0.65
N LEU A 562 45.69 0.91 -0.52
CA LEU A 562 45.48 2.37 -0.64
C LEU A 562 44.24 2.83 0.14
N ALA A 563 43.15 2.09 0.09
CA ALA A 563 41.95 2.38 0.87
C ALA A 563 42.22 2.30 2.38
N TRP A 564 42.88 1.23 2.84
CA TRP A 564 43.25 1.08 4.25
C TRP A 564 44.15 2.21 4.73
N LEU A 565 45.20 2.54 3.99
CA LEU A 565 46.09 3.66 4.32
C LEU A 565 45.34 4.99 4.35
N THR A 566 44.42 5.21 3.40
CA THR A 566 43.58 6.42 3.38
C THR A 566 42.68 6.52 4.61
N ALA A 567 42.06 5.41 5.02
CA ALA A 567 41.24 5.37 6.23
C ALA A 567 42.09 5.57 7.50
N ILE A 568 43.27 4.96 7.56
CA ILE A 568 44.22 5.13 8.68
C ILE A 568 44.64 6.59 8.80
N VAL A 569 45.05 7.25 7.70
CA VAL A 569 45.41 8.68 7.75
C VAL A 569 44.20 9.54 8.14
N GLY A 570 43.00 9.20 7.68
CA GLY A 570 41.76 9.83 8.13
C GLY A 570 41.55 9.73 9.64
N VAL A 571 41.68 8.52 10.21
CA VAL A 571 41.57 8.28 11.67
C VAL A 571 42.70 8.96 12.46
N LEU A 572 43.93 8.90 11.97
CA LEU A 572 45.07 9.60 12.59
C LEU A 572 44.87 11.12 12.60
N SER A 573 44.18 11.67 11.61
CA SER A 573 43.81 13.09 11.57
C SER A 573 42.73 13.45 12.60
N LEU A 574 41.97 12.46 13.10
CA LEU A 574 40.97 12.61 14.16
C LEU A 574 41.54 12.40 15.57
N LEU A 575 42.62 11.64 15.75
CA LEU A 575 43.17 11.33 17.07
C LEU A 575 43.53 12.57 17.93
N PRO A 576 44.12 13.66 17.38
CA PRO A 576 44.37 14.87 18.15
C PRO A 576 43.11 15.61 18.62
N SER A 577 41.92 15.17 18.19
CA SER A 577 40.63 15.82 18.48
C SER A 577 39.80 15.13 19.57
N LEU A 578 40.26 14.00 20.10
CA LEU A 578 39.58 13.28 21.17
C LEU A 578 39.99 13.81 22.55
N PRO A 579 39.04 14.16 23.44
CA PRO A 579 39.31 14.76 24.76
C PRO A 579 39.98 13.81 25.78
N ILE A 580 40.36 12.59 25.37
CA ILE A 580 40.93 11.53 26.23
C ILE A 580 42.45 11.44 26.07
N ALA A 581 43.05 12.16 25.11
CA ALA A 581 44.48 12.09 24.81
C ALA A 581 45.28 13.23 25.48
N ASP A 582 45.33 13.25 26.82
CA ASP A 582 46.47 13.84 27.54
C ASP A 582 47.67 12.90 27.39
N TRP A 583 48.22 12.80 26.18
CA TRP A 583 49.55 12.22 25.98
C TRP A 583 50.58 13.26 26.35
N SER A 584 51.25 12.97 27.46
CA SER A 584 52.31 13.71 28.14
C SER A 584 53.54 14.00 27.27
N PHE A 585 53.41 14.90 26.30
CA PHE A 585 54.52 15.67 25.77
C PHE A 585 54.21 17.16 25.98
N GLY A 586 54.93 17.76 26.94
CA GLY A 586 54.67 19.10 27.48
C GLY A 586 54.48 20.19 26.42
N PHE A 587 53.22 20.54 26.19
CA PHE A 587 52.79 21.76 25.49
C PHE A 587 51.98 22.67 26.43
N GLY A 588 52.32 22.66 27.72
CA GLY A 588 51.60 23.39 28.79
C GLY A 588 51.63 24.92 28.72
N GLU A 589 52.33 25.53 27.76
CA GLU A 589 52.39 26.99 27.59
C GLU A 589 51.90 27.48 26.22
N ALA A 590 51.29 26.63 25.40
CA ALA A 590 50.95 26.98 24.02
C ALA A 590 49.45 27.26 23.78
N LEU A 591 48.65 27.53 24.82
CA LEU A 591 47.17 27.64 24.74
C LEU A 591 46.63 29.08 24.55
N GLU A 592 47.48 30.08 24.29
CA GLU A 592 47.08 31.50 24.21
C GLU A 592 47.28 32.14 22.82
N ARG A 593 46.85 31.48 21.72
CA ARG A 593 46.83 32.15 20.40
C ARG A 593 45.50 31.96 19.65
N PRO A 594 44.89 33.05 19.14
CA PRO A 594 43.70 32.97 18.29
C PRO A 594 44.03 32.28 16.96
N GLY A 595 43.18 31.33 16.54
CA GLY A 595 43.31 30.60 15.26
C GLY A 595 43.44 29.06 15.32
N ARG A 596 43.57 28.43 16.50
CA ARG A 596 43.64 26.95 16.60
C ARG A 596 42.28 26.24 16.46
N ALA A 597 41.17 26.84 16.87
CA ALA A 597 39.83 26.25 16.75
C ALA A 597 39.44 25.99 15.29
N ALA A 598 39.68 26.97 14.41
CA ALA A 598 39.47 26.81 12.97
C ALA A 598 40.31 25.67 12.36
N THR A 599 41.57 25.57 12.80
CA THR A 599 42.48 24.53 12.32
C THR A 599 42.15 23.14 12.88
N PHE A 600 41.43 23.07 14.00
CA PHE A 600 40.93 21.83 14.61
C PHE A 600 39.73 21.29 13.84
N VAL A 601 38.75 22.17 13.54
CA VAL A 601 37.57 21.85 12.75
C VAL A 601 37.95 21.35 11.36
N ILE A 602 38.90 22.03 10.70
CA ILE A 602 39.40 21.64 9.37
C ILE A 602 40.02 20.23 9.41
N SER A 603 40.76 19.87 10.45
CA SER A 603 41.35 18.53 10.60
C SER A 603 40.28 17.44 10.82
N VAL A 604 39.24 17.73 11.60
CA VAL A 604 38.11 16.79 11.84
C VAL A 604 37.33 16.54 10.54
N VAL A 605 36.99 17.63 9.86
CA VAL A 605 36.34 17.62 8.55
C VAL A 605 37.14 16.79 7.54
N LEU A 606 38.45 17.02 7.46
CA LEU A 606 39.34 16.35 6.53
C LEU A 606 39.49 14.85 6.87
N GLY A 607 39.57 14.52 8.16
CA GLY A 607 39.61 13.15 8.65
C GLY A 607 38.36 12.34 8.29
N ILE A 608 37.17 12.91 8.54
CA ILE A 608 35.88 12.29 8.15
C ILE A 608 35.80 12.13 6.63
N ALA A 609 36.18 13.15 5.87
CA ALA A 609 36.19 13.10 4.40
C ALA A 609 37.09 11.98 3.87
N LEU A 610 38.30 11.83 4.42
CA LEU A 610 39.24 10.77 4.04
C LEU A 610 38.69 9.37 4.35
N ILE A 611 38.01 9.17 5.49
CA ILE A 611 37.37 7.89 5.84
C ILE A 611 36.25 7.54 4.85
N VAL A 612 35.41 8.51 4.48
CA VAL A 612 34.35 8.30 3.48
C VAL A 612 34.94 7.98 2.10
N VAL A 613 35.99 8.70 1.70
CA VAL A 613 36.69 8.51 0.42
C VAL A 613 37.40 7.16 0.35
N ALA A 614 37.99 6.69 1.45
CA ALA A 614 38.69 5.40 1.52
C ALA A 614 37.82 4.23 1.01
N ARG A 615 36.53 4.23 1.36
CA ARG A 615 35.57 3.22 0.89
C ARG A 615 35.36 3.26 -0.63
N GLN A 616 35.41 4.44 -1.23
CA GLN A 616 35.27 4.61 -2.68
C GLN A 616 36.58 4.34 -3.44
N VAL A 617 37.73 4.56 -2.77
CA VAL A 617 39.06 4.15 -3.24
C VAL A 617 39.14 2.63 -3.35
N ALA A 618 38.60 1.88 -2.37
CA ALA A 618 38.52 0.42 -2.42
C ALA A 618 37.72 -0.11 -3.63
N ARG A 619 36.78 0.71 -4.14
CA ARG A 619 35.96 0.42 -5.33
C ARG A 619 36.58 0.91 -6.64
N GLY A 620 37.78 1.49 -6.62
CA GLY A 620 38.48 1.96 -7.82
C GLY A 620 37.78 3.10 -8.56
N LYS A 621 36.96 3.92 -7.87
CA LYS A 621 36.25 5.05 -8.49
C LYS A 621 37.22 6.16 -8.88
N ARG A 622 37.14 6.61 -10.14
CA ARG A 622 38.00 7.69 -10.67
C ARG A 622 37.80 9.02 -9.94
N ARG A 623 36.56 9.32 -9.52
CA ARG A 623 36.27 10.52 -8.72
C ARG A 623 36.84 10.44 -7.31
N ALA A 624 36.85 9.26 -6.70
CA ALA A 624 37.45 9.05 -5.39
C ALA A 624 38.96 9.28 -5.42
N TRP A 625 39.61 8.89 -6.52
CA TRP A 625 41.01 9.22 -6.75
C TRP A 625 41.25 10.74 -6.84
N TRP A 626 40.49 11.47 -7.67
CA TRP A 626 40.61 12.93 -7.76
C TRP A 626 40.37 13.64 -6.42
N ILE A 627 39.36 13.21 -5.67
CA ILE A 627 39.04 13.82 -4.38
C ILE A 627 40.09 13.43 -3.33
N ALA A 628 40.59 12.19 -3.31
CA ALA A 628 41.72 11.83 -2.46
C ALA A 628 42.96 12.69 -2.77
N MET A 629 43.28 12.92 -4.06
CA MET A 629 44.35 13.83 -4.47
C MET A 629 44.16 15.25 -3.94
N GLY A 630 42.95 15.79 -4.05
CA GLY A 630 42.61 17.09 -3.50
C GLY A 630 42.73 17.16 -1.97
N LEU A 631 42.17 16.18 -1.27
CA LEU A 631 42.18 16.12 0.20
C LEU A 631 43.59 15.95 0.76
N PHE A 632 44.40 15.04 0.22
CA PHE A 632 45.79 14.87 0.65
C PHE A 632 46.67 16.07 0.27
N GLY A 633 46.43 16.70 -0.88
CA GLY A 633 47.09 17.95 -1.26
C GLY A 633 46.77 19.10 -0.29
N ALA A 634 45.48 19.31 0.00
CA ALA A 634 45.03 20.29 0.96
C ALA A 634 45.57 20.01 2.38
N ALA A 635 45.53 18.74 2.81
CA ALA A 635 46.10 18.30 4.09
C ALA A 635 47.58 18.67 4.20
N THR A 636 48.36 18.37 3.15
CA THR A 636 49.80 18.67 3.10
C THR A 636 50.05 20.17 3.27
N VAL A 637 49.30 21.02 2.56
CA VAL A 637 49.42 22.48 2.67
C VAL A 637 49.08 22.97 4.08
N VAL A 638 47.98 22.47 4.67
CA VAL A 638 47.57 22.84 6.04
C VAL A 638 48.63 22.45 7.06
N HIS A 639 49.19 21.24 6.98
CA HIS A 639 50.24 20.76 7.88
C HIS A 639 51.57 21.51 7.71
N VAL A 640 51.86 22.07 6.53
CA VAL A 640 53.04 22.92 6.30
C VAL A 640 52.84 24.33 6.85
N LEU A 641 51.64 24.91 6.72
CA LEU A 641 51.33 26.28 7.16
C LEU A 641 51.14 26.42 8.68
N LYS A 642 50.68 25.35 9.38
CA LYS A 642 50.36 25.36 10.82
C LYS A 642 51.58 25.31 11.75
N GLY A 643 52.77 24.98 11.24
CA GLY A 643 53.99 24.65 12.03
C GLY A 643 54.38 23.16 11.83
N PRO A 644 55.66 22.78 11.99
CA PRO A 644 56.20 21.60 11.34
C PRO A 644 55.74 20.32 12.03
N ASP A 645 54.71 19.68 11.46
CA ASP A 645 54.47 18.25 11.61
C ASP A 645 55.00 17.53 10.35
N PRO A 646 56.34 17.33 10.26
CA PRO A 646 56.96 16.76 9.07
C PRO A 646 56.48 15.34 8.82
N LEU A 647 56.06 14.60 9.85
CA LEU A 647 55.59 13.22 9.73
C LEU A 647 54.22 13.14 9.02
N ALA A 648 53.27 13.98 9.43
CA ALA A 648 51.95 14.05 8.78
C ALA A 648 52.06 14.58 7.34
N ALA A 649 52.92 15.58 7.10
CA ALA A 649 53.17 16.09 5.75
C ALA A 649 53.84 15.04 4.84
N LEU A 650 54.82 14.28 5.35
CA LEU A 650 55.44 13.17 4.61
C LEU A 650 54.46 12.03 4.34
N ALA A 651 53.59 11.69 5.29
CA ALA A 651 52.57 10.66 5.11
C ALA A 651 51.56 11.05 4.02
N ASN A 652 51.09 12.30 4.03
CA ASN A 652 50.19 12.82 2.99
C ASN A 652 50.88 12.87 1.61
N LEU A 653 52.16 13.26 1.55
CA LEU A 653 52.94 13.26 0.31
C LEU A 653 53.20 11.84 -0.21
N ALA A 654 53.48 10.88 0.68
CA ALA A 654 53.63 9.48 0.32
C ALA A 654 52.31 8.90 -0.24
N MET A 655 51.17 9.26 0.35
CA MET A 655 49.85 8.93 -0.20
C MET A 655 49.63 9.55 -1.57
N LEU A 656 50.00 10.83 -1.77
CA LEU A 656 49.92 11.50 -3.07
C LEU A 656 50.69 10.71 -4.15
N ILE A 657 51.94 10.34 -3.86
CA ILE A 657 52.79 9.54 -4.75
C ILE A 657 52.17 8.17 -5.02
N ALA A 658 51.68 7.48 -3.99
CA ALA A 658 51.10 6.14 -4.11
C ALA A 658 49.86 6.12 -5.02
N PHE A 659 48.99 7.13 -4.92
CA PHE A 659 47.82 7.28 -5.79
C PHE A 659 48.18 7.70 -7.22
N VAL A 660 49.22 8.51 -7.43
CA VAL A 660 49.71 8.85 -8.78
C VAL A 660 50.30 7.61 -9.45
N TRP A 661 51.09 6.82 -8.71
CA TRP A 661 51.68 5.57 -9.20
C TRP A 661 50.59 4.56 -9.59
N ASN A 662 49.50 4.49 -8.83
CA ASN A 662 48.39 3.56 -9.06
C ASN A 662 47.21 4.17 -9.81
N ARG A 663 47.39 5.28 -10.54
CA ARG A 663 46.29 5.99 -11.23
C ARG A 663 45.47 5.10 -12.17
N ASP A 664 46.11 4.13 -12.82
CA ASP A 664 45.46 3.26 -13.80
C ASP A 664 44.54 2.22 -13.17
N ALA A 665 44.58 2.06 -11.83
CA ALA A 665 43.67 1.22 -11.06
C ALA A 665 42.28 1.86 -10.85
N PHE A 666 42.13 3.18 -11.05
CA PHE A 666 40.91 3.93 -10.76
C PHE A 666 40.05 4.20 -12.01
N ARG A 667 39.48 3.13 -12.57
CA ARG A 667 38.73 3.18 -13.85
C ARG A 667 37.21 3.29 -13.69
N ALA A 668 36.66 3.03 -12.50
CA ALA A 668 35.21 3.02 -12.31
C ALA A 668 34.61 4.44 -12.43
N LYS A 669 33.54 4.56 -13.22
CA LYS A 669 32.85 5.84 -13.48
C LYS A 669 32.05 6.27 -12.24
N GLY A 670 31.86 7.58 -12.07
CA GLY A 670 30.95 8.16 -11.06
C GLY A 670 29.63 8.57 -11.69
N ASP A 671 28.56 8.67 -10.89
CA ASP A 671 27.20 9.04 -11.34
C ASP A 671 27.17 10.45 -11.98
N PRO A 672 26.75 10.62 -13.25
CA PRO A 672 26.62 11.93 -13.88
C PRO A 672 25.68 12.88 -13.12
N GLY A 673 24.56 12.37 -12.59
CA GLY A 673 23.52 13.16 -11.93
C GLY A 673 23.96 13.73 -10.57
N SER A 674 24.90 13.05 -9.90
CA SER A 674 25.39 13.52 -8.60
C SER A 674 26.19 14.81 -8.66
N LEU A 675 26.78 15.14 -9.81
CA LEU A 675 27.46 16.42 -10.03
C LEU A 675 26.48 17.57 -10.18
N VAL A 676 25.36 17.34 -10.88
CA VAL A 676 24.29 18.34 -11.03
C VAL A 676 23.66 18.64 -9.68
N ASP A 677 23.34 17.60 -8.91
CA ASP A 677 22.75 17.77 -7.58
C ASP A 677 23.73 18.42 -6.59
N ALA A 678 25.03 18.08 -6.65
CA ALA A 678 26.05 18.75 -5.86
C ALA A 678 26.22 20.22 -6.27
N LEU A 679 26.17 20.54 -7.57
CA LEU A 679 26.24 21.91 -8.09
C LEU A 679 24.99 22.73 -7.74
N ALA A 680 23.81 22.10 -7.68
CA ALA A 680 22.57 22.72 -7.24
C ALA A 680 22.52 22.93 -5.73
N PHE A 681 23.11 22.01 -4.95
CA PHE A 681 23.17 22.11 -3.49
C PHE A 681 23.98 23.32 -3.00
N ILE A 682 25.14 23.59 -3.62
CA ILE A 682 26.05 24.66 -3.18
C ILE A 682 25.37 26.04 -3.07
N PRO A 683 24.68 26.59 -4.09
CA PRO A 683 24.04 27.90 -3.99
C PRO A 683 22.86 27.90 -3.00
N ILE A 684 22.11 26.80 -2.89
CA ILE A 684 21.00 26.67 -1.94
C ILE A 684 21.53 26.71 -0.50
N TYR A 685 22.55 25.90 -0.22
CA TYR A 685 23.20 25.83 1.08
C TYR A 685 23.82 27.18 1.48
N VAL A 686 24.54 27.84 0.57
CA VAL A 686 25.09 29.18 0.80
C VAL A 686 23.97 30.19 1.09
N GLY A 687 22.85 30.13 0.36
CA GLY A 687 21.68 30.96 0.60
C GLY A 687 21.10 30.77 2.01
N VAL A 688 20.90 29.53 2.44
CA VAL A 688 20.37 29.20 3.79
C VAL A 688 21.31 29.71 4.88
N VAL A 689 22.62 29.47 4.76
CA VAL A 689 23.61 29.93 5.74
C VAL A 689 23.67 31.45 5.82
N LEU A 690 23.62 32.14 4.66
CA LEU A 690 23.62 33.60 4.62
C LEU A 690 22.35 34.18 5.24
N VAL A 691 21.18 33.63 4.94
CA VAL A 691 19.91 34.06 5.54
C VAL A 691 19.93 33.87 7.05
N PHE A 692 20.31 32.68 7.52
CA PHE A 692 20.44 32.39 8.95
C PHE A 692 21.43 33.33 9.65
N GLY A 693 22.63 33.49 9.08
CA GLY A 693 23.69 34.31 9.65
C GLY A 693 23.36 35.80 9.68
N VAL A 694 22.81 36.34 8.60
CA VAL A 694 22.40 37.75 8.50
C VAL A 694 21.24 38.03 9.45
N LEU A 695 20.19 37.20 9.44
CA LEU A 695 19.02 37.40 10.31
C LEU A 695 19.43 37.34 11.79
N SER A 696 20.25 36.36 12.17
CA SER A 696 20.76 36.22 13.54
C SER A 696 21.55 37.44 13.99
N LEU A 697 22.46 37.96 13.16
CA LEU A 697 23.23 39.17 13.48
C LEU A 697 22.33 40.42 13.52
N MET A 698 21.37 40.56 12.60
CA MET A 698 20.42 41.67 12.58
C MET A 698 19.56 41.71 13.86
N THR A 699 19.14 40.56 14.39
CA THR A 699 18.40 40.53 15.67
C THR A 699 19.23 41.02 16.87
N GLN A 700 20.56 41.01 16.74
CA GLN A 700 21.50 41.47 17.77
C GLN A 700 22.21 42.78 17.41
N ALA A 701 21.71 43.54 16.42
CA ALA A 701 22.37 44.75 15.93
C ALA A 701 22.70 45.78 17.04
N ASN A 702 21.87 45.86 18.10
CA ASN A 702 22.07 46.76 19.24
C ASN A 702 22.97 46.18 20.36
N ASN A 703 23.41 44.92 20.23
CA ASN A 703 24.14 44.15 21.24
C ASN A 703 25.50 43.64 20.74
N VAL A 704 25.97 44.16 19.61
CA VAL A 704 27.21 43.75 18.94
C VAL A 704 28.10 44.98 18.74
N THR A 705 29.41 44.81 18.94
CA THR A 705 30.42 45.84 18.69
C THR A 705 31.53 45.31 17.78
N PRO A 706 31.96 46.05 16.74
CA PRO A 706 31.43 47.33 16.25
C PRO A 706 30.06 47.20 15.55
N GLU A 707 29.45 48.32 15.14
CA GLU A 707 28.17 48.32 14.41
C GLU A 707 28.22 47.41 13.16
N LEU A 708 27.08 46.79 12.82
CA LEU A 708 26.99 45.84 11.72
C LEU A 708 27.32 46.51 10.38
N GLY A 709 28.30 45.96 9.69
CA GLY A 709 28.69 46.34 8.33
C GLY A 709 28.54 45.13 7.41
N THR A 710 28.12 45.34 6.18
CA THR A 710 27.92 44.25 5.19
C THR A 710 29.16 43.38 5.00
N GLY A 711 30.36 43.99 4.98
CA GLY A 711 31.62 43.26 4.89
C GLY A 711 31.93 42.42 6.14
N GLY A 712 31.71 42.96 7.33
CA GLY A 712 31.98 42.27 8.60
C GLY A 712 30.99 41.14 8.90
N VAL A 713 29.72 41.30 8.49
CA VAL A 713 28.69 40.25 8.56
C VAL A 713 29.08 39.05 7.70
N LEU A 714 29.43 39.27 6.42
CA LEU A 714 29.84 38.20 5.52
C LEU A 714 31.09 37.48 6.01
N LYS A 715 32.08 38.22 6.52
CA LYS A 715 33.31 37.65 7.07
C LYS A 715 33.05 36.85 8.33
N THR A 716 32.17 37.31 9.22
CA THR A 716 31.80 36.59 10.45
C THR A 716 31.06 35.29 10.15
N ILE A 717 30.11 35.29 9.19
CA ILE A 717 29.40 34.07 8.77
C ILE A 717 30.38 33.07 8.12
N GLY A 718 31.24 33.55 7.23
CA GLY A 718 32.24 32.72 6.55
C GLY A 718 33.27 32.10 7.51
N SER A 719 33.74 32.87 8.50
CA SER A 719 34.64 32.39 9.56
C SER A 719 33.95 31.36 10.46
N GLY A 720 32.69 31.60 10.86
CA GLY A 720 31.95 30.71 11.75
C GLY A 720 31.71 29.31 11.15
N LEU A 721 31.49 29.21 9.83
CA LEU A 721 31.34 27.92 9.14
C LEU A 721 32.55 26.98 9.29
N VAL A 722 33.74 27.55 9.54
CA VAL A 722 34.98 26.79 9.72
C VAL A 722 35.47 26.82 11.17
N GLY A 723 34.64 27.31 12.11
CA GLY A 723 34.98 27.42 13.53
C GLY A 723 36.05 28.47 13.84
N ALA A 724 36.14 29.52 13.02
CA ALA A 724 36.98 30.69 13.29
C ALA A 724 36.16 31.82 13.93
N ASP A 725 36.80 32.61 14.78
CA ASP A 725 36.17 33.75 15.44
C ASP A 725 35.74 34.82 14.42
N GLY A 726 34.59 35.44 14.69
CA GLY A 726 34.03 36.55 13.91
C GLY A 726 34.70 37.89 14.21
N GLU A 727 34.31 38.94 13.46
CA GLU A 727 34.80 40.32 13.70
C GLU A 727 34.05 41.04 14.84
N TYR A 728 33.04 40.40 15.41
CA TYR A 728 32.07 41.00 16.30
C TYR A 728 32.20 40.46 17.73
N GLU A 729 32.23 41.38 18.70
CA GLU A 729 32.09 41.06 20.12
C GLU A 729 30.61 41.11 20.51
N TYR A 730 30.14 40.08 21.20
CA TYR A 730 28.74 39.92 21.60
C TYR A 730 28.55 40.30 23.06
N ARG A 731 27.65 41.25 23.36
CA ARG A 731 27.35 41.65 24.74
C ARG A 731 26.69 40.53 25.55
N ARG A 732 25.96 39.62 24.90
CA ARG A 732 25.37 38.42 25.52
C ARG A 732 26.22 37.20 25.17
N GLN A 733 26.93 36.66 26.16
CA GLN A 733 27.84 35.52 25.98
C GLN A 733 27.12 34.28 25.44
N LEU A 734 25.90 33.98 25.94
CA LEU A 734 25.06 32.88 25.44
C LEU A 734 24.77 32.94 23.93
N PHE A 735 24.57 34.14 23.37
CA PHE A 735 24.35 34.28 21.93
C PHE A 735 25.65 34.07 21.15
N GLY A 736 26.76 34.62 21.63
CA GLY A 736 28.06 34.44 20.98
C GLY A 736 28.47 32.98 20.87
N ASP A 737 28.31 32.22 21.96
CA ASP A 737 28.63 30.79 22.01
C ASP A 737 27.69 29.99 21.08
N PHE A 738 26.37 30.17 21.21
CA PHE A 738 25.38 29.48 20.38
C PHE A 738 25.53 29.79 18.88
N PHE A 739 25.77 31.06 18.52
CA PHE A 739 25.87 31.49 17.13
C PHE A 739 27.12 30.92 16.45
N ALA A 740 28.25 30.88 17.18
CA ALA A 740 29.47 30.26 16.69
C ALA A 740 29.31 28.75 16.52
N ASP A 741 28.72 28.05 17.49
CA ASP A 741 28.48 26.60 17.44
C ASP A 741 27.48 26.22 16.34
N ALA A 742 26.42 27.01 16.14
CA ALA A 742 25.43 26.77 15.10
C ALA A 742 26.02 26.94 13.68
N LEU A 743 26.84 27.96 13.45
CA LEU A 743 27.53 28.13 12.17
C LEU A 743 28.52 26.99 11.91
N LEU A 744 29.24 26.55 12.93
CA LEU A 744 30.14 25.41 12.83
C LEU A 744 29.39 24.11 12.51
N ALA A 745 28.26 23.84 13.18
CA ALA A 745 27.42 22.69 12.92
C ALA A 745 26.87 22.69 11.49
N LEU A 746 26.42 23.85 10.99
CA LEU A 746 26.00 24.03 9.60
C LEU A 746 27.14 23.72 8.63
N GLY A 747 28.35 24.21 8.90
CA GLY A 747 29.56 23.93 8.11
C GLY A 747 29.89 22.45 7.99
N ILE A 748 29.86 21.72 9.11
CA ILE A 748 30.12 20.28 9.16
C ILE A 748 29.03 19.51 8.41
N PHE A 749 27.76 19.85 8.64
CA PHE A 749 26.62 19.20 7.98
C PHE A 749 26.64 19.43 6.46
N GLY A 750 26.83 20.68 6.02
CA GLY A 750 26.88 21.03 4.61
C GLY A 750 27.98 20.28 3.87
N LEU A 751 29.16 20.13 4.49
CA LEU A 751 30.24 19.37 3.90
C LEU A 751 29.96 17.86 3.88
N ALA A 752 29.45 17.30 4.97
CA ALA A 752 29.11 15.87 5.03
C ALA A 752 28.06 15.51 3.97
N TYR A 753 27.05 16.35 3.79
CA TYR A 753 26.01 16.17 2.78
C TYR A 753 26.55 16.35 1.35
N LEU A 754 27.44 17.33 1.10
CA LEU A 754 28.11 17.49 -0.18
C LEU A 754 28.96 16.25 -0.54
N LEU A 755 29.71 15.71 0.42
CA LEU A 755 30.48 14.48 0.23
C LEU A 755 29.57 13.28 -0.04
N TYR A 756 28.44 13.18 0.67
CA TYR A 756 27.44 12.15 0.40
C TYR A 756 26.92 12.24 -1.05
N LEU A 757 26.52 13.43 -1.50
CA LEU A 757 26.04 13.64 -2.88
C LEU A 757 27.12 13.25 -3.89
N LEU A 758 28.36 13.71 -3.72
CA LEU A 758 29.46 13.41 -4.65
C LEU A 758 29.77 11.91 -4.78
N PHE A 759 29.53 11.12 -3.73
CA PHE A 759 29.88 9.70 -3.66
C PHE A 759 28.72 8.72 -3.73
N ARG A 760 27.47 9.20 -3.76
CA ARG A 760 26.29 8.34 -3.85
C ARG A 760 26.40 7.42 -5.09
N PRO A 761 26.04 6.13 -4.97
CA PRO A 761 26.14 5.17 -6.06
C PRO A 761 25.17 5.50 -7.21
N LEU A 762 25.57 5.16 -8.45
CA LEU A 762 24.69 5.16 -9.62
C LEU A 762 23.59 4.11 -9.39
N VAL A 763 22.35 4.55 -9.27
CA VAL A 763 21.18 3.68 -9.30
C VAL A 763 20.73 3.63 -10.76
N GLN A 764 20.92 2.50 -11.43
CA GLN A 764 20.28 2.29 -12.72
C GLN A 764 18.78 2.07 -12.42
N ARG A 765 17.96 3.10 -12.70
CA ARG A 765 16.56 3.19 -12.23
C ARG A 765 15.53 2.84 -13.30
N THR A 766 15.93 2.60 -14.54
CA THR A 766 14.97 2.34 -15.60
C THR A 766 14.56 0.87 -15.56
N PRO A 767 13.28 0.55 -15.29
CA PRO A 767 12.80 -0.82 -15.45
C PRO A 767 13.04 -1.30 -16.88
N PRO A 768 13.29 -2.61 -17.10
CA PRO A 768 13.47 -3.13 -18.45
C PRO A 768 12.27 -2.82 -19.34
N SER A 769 12.53 -2.37 -20.57
CA SER A 769 11.48 -2.19 -21.58
C SER A 769 10.82 -3.53 -21.91
N ASP A 770 9.60 -3.49 -22.46
CA ASP A 770 8.90 -4.71 -22.88
C ASP A 770 9.69 -5.52 -23.92
N GLU A 771 10.43 -4.85 -24.80
CA GLU A 771 11.35 -5.49 -25.76
C GLU A 771 12.44 -6.30 -25.05
N TRP A 772 13.04 -5.75 -23.98
CA TRP A 772 14.07 -6.44 -23.20
C TRP A 772 13.48 -7.63 -22.42
N ARG A 773 12.26 -7.48 -21.89
CA ARG A 773 11.55 -8.58 -21.21
C ARG A 773 11.21 -9.70 -22.18
N ALA A 774 10.74 -9.37 -23.39
CA ALA A 774 10.46 -10.35 -24.43
C ALA A 774 11.73 -11.10 -24.87
N HIS A 775 12.84 -10.38 -25.07
CA HIS A 775 14.14 -10.98 -25.42
C HIS A 775 14.68 -11.90 -24.33
N ALA A 776 14.57 -11.49 -23.07
CA ALA A 776 14.94 -12.33 -21.92
C ALA A 776 14.11 -13.63 -21.88
N ARG A 777 12.79 -13.53 -22.11
CA ARG A 777 11.88 -14.69 -22.16
C ARG A 777 12.27 -15.66 -23.29
N GLU A 778 12.67 -15.16 -24.45
CA GLU A 778 13.15 -16.01 -25.56
C GLU A 778 14.41 -16.79 -25.19
N ILE A 779 15.41 -16.13 -24.59
CA ILE A 779 16.66 -16.76 -24.15
C ILE A 779 16.38 -17.83 -23.09
N VAL A 780 15.54 -17.53 -22.09
CA VAL A 780 15.16 -18.50 -21.04
C VAL A 780 14.40 -19.68 -21.63
N ARG A 781 13.46 -19.46 -22.54
CA ARG A 781 12.73 -20.54 -23.21
C ARG A 781 13.65 -21.46 -24.02
N ARG A 782 14.69 -20.91 -24.64
CA ARG A 782 15.63 -21.67 -25.49
C ARG A 782 16.73 -22.38 -24.70
N TRP A 783 17.23 -21.77 -23.61
CA TRP A 783 18.44 -22.23 -22.92
C TRP A 783 18.30 -22.43 -21.40
N GLY A 784 17.15 -22.12 -20.82
CA GLY A 784 16.90 -22.10 -19.37
C GLY A 784 16.62 -23.46 -18.73
N GLY A 785 17.59 -24.38 -18.79
CA GLY A 785 17.42 -25.77 -18.30
C GLY A 785 17.73 -26.03 -16.84
N ASP A 786 18.27 -25.02 -16.16
CA ASP A 786 18.38 -25.04 -14.72
C ASP A 786 17.01 -24.76 -14.09
N THR A 787 16.73 -25.40 -12.95
CA THR A 787 15.46 -25.24 -12.24
C THR A 787 15.21 -23.81 -11.76
N LEU A 788 16.26 -22.98 -11.66
CA LEU A 788 16.12 -21.58 -11.25
C LEU A 788 16.12 -20.59 -12.41
N ALA A 789 16.32 -21.07 -13.64
CA ALA A 789 16.48 -20.20 -14.81
C ALA A 789 15.23 -19.37 -15.09
N TYR A 790 14.02 -19.91 -14.86
CA TYR A 790 12.78 -19.18 -15.11
C TYR A 790 12.61 -17.97 -14.19
N PHE A 791 13.06 -18.07 -12.93
CA PHE A 791 13.00 -16.95 -11.98
C PHE A 791 13.88 -15.77 -12.41
N ALA A 792 14.77 -15.92 -13.40
CA ALA A 792 15.46 -14.80 -14.02
C ALA A 792 14.47 -13.78 -14.63
N LEU A 793 13.26 -14.20 -15.01
CA LEU A 793 12.23 -13.37 -15.65
C LEU A 793 11.39 -12.53 -14.67
N ARG A 794 11.67 -12.61 -13.37
CA ARG A 794 10.94 -11.86 -12.35
C ARG A 794 10.85 -10.35 -12.64
N LYS A 795 9.69 -9.75 -12.41
CA LYS A 795 9.37 -8.35 -12.81
C LYS A 795 10.33 -7.28 -12.26
N ASP A 796 10.95 -7.52 -11.10
CA ASP A 796 11.88 -6.59 -10.42
C ASP A 796 13.36 -6.74 -10.83
N LYS A 797 13.69 -7.68 -11.73
CA LYS A 797 15.06 -7.91 -12.20
C LYS A 797 15.40 -7.01 -13.39
N SER A 798 16.64 -6.54 -13.41
CA SER A 798 17.28 -5.95 -14.58
C SER A 798 18.04 -7.01 -15.35
N TYR A 799 18.22 -6.80 -16.66
CA TYR A 799 18.92 -7.75 -17.54
C TYR A 799 20.25 -7.17 -18.02
N PHE A 800 21.28 -8.02 -18.01
CA PHE A 800 22.51 -7.82 -18.77
C PHE A 800 22.58 -8.86 -19.87
N PHE A 801 22.60 -8.43 -21.13
CA PHE A 801 22.76 -9.31 -22.28
C PHE A 801 24.22 -9.36 -22.73
N SER A 802 24.65 -10.52 -23.23
CA SER A 802 25.97 -10.65 -23.87
C SER A 802 26.08 -9.77 -25.12
N THR A 803 27.30 -9.49 -25.56
CA THR A 803 27.56 -8.64 -26.74
C THR A 803 26.85 -9.14 -28.01
N ASP A 804 26.63 -10.45 -28.14
CA ASP A 804 25.89 -11.05 -29.27
C ASP A 804 24.40 -11.28 -29.00
N GLY A 805 23.93 -10.90 -27.82
CA GLY A 805 22.53 -10.98 -27.41
C GLY A 805 21.99 -12.39 -27.19
N GLN A 806 22.82 -13.44 -27.15
CA GLN A 806 22.36 -14.83 -27.00
C GLN A 806 22.32 -15.34 -25.56
N SER A 807 22.96 -14.63 -24.63
CA SER A 807 23.02 -14.98 -23.21
C SER A 807 22.55 -13.81 -22.35
N LEU A 808 22.05 -14.10 -21.15
CA LEU A 808 21.66 -13.09 -20.17
C LEU A 808 22.08 -13.44 -18.75
N ILE A 809 22.25 -12.39 -17.95
CA ILE A 809 22.35 -12.43 -16.49
C ILE A 809 21.29 -11.47 -15.94
N ALA A 810 20.36 -12.01 -15.15
CA ALA A 810 19.32 -11.22 -14.47
C ALA A 810 19.79 -10.84 -13.06
N TYR A 811 19.72 -9.55 -12.71
CA TYR A 811 20.24 -9.03 -11.45
C TYR A 811 19.37 -7.93 -10.86
N ALA A 812 19.40 -7.78 -9.53
CA ALA A 812 18.90 -6.60 -8.85
C ALA A 812 20.05 -5.77 -8.30
N TYR A 813 19.98 -4.45 -8.43
CA TYR A 813 20.97 -3.55 -7.89
C TYR A 813 20.64 -3.11 -6.48
N VAL A 814 21.49 -3.45 -5.52
CA VAL A 814 21.21 -3.27 -4.09
C VAL A 814 22.45 -2.71 -3.36
N ARG A 815 22.39 -1.45 -2.89
CA ARG A 815 23.44 -0.76 -2.11
C ARG A 815 24.89 -0.91 -2.65
N GLY A 816 25.04 -0.92 -3.97
CA GLY A 816 26.33 -1.07 -4.63
C GLY A 816 26.73 -2.50 -4.98
N TYR A 817 25.79 -3.44 -4.97
CA TYR A 817 25.97 -4.83 -5.42
C TYR A 817 24.97 -5.15 -6.52
N ALA A 818 25.42 -5.89 -7.53
CA ALA A 818 24.54 -6.64 -8.39
C ALA A 818 24.28 -8.01 -7.74
N MET A 819 23.05 -8.22 -7.27
CA MET A 819 22.58 -9.47 -6.71
C MET A 819 21.98 -10.30 -7.86
N VAL A 820 22.68 -11.36 -8.26
CA VAL A 820 22.27 -12.24 -9.35
C VAL A 820 21.60 -13.47 -8.76
N ALA A 821 20.40 -13.79 -9.23
CA ALA A 821 19.73 -15.03 -8.86
C ALA A 821 19.99 -16.07 -9.96
N ALA A 822 20.60 -17.18 -9.58
CA ALA A 822 21.01 -18.31 -10.43
C ALA A 822 22.18 -18.05 -11.41
N ASP A 823 22.55 -19.11 -12.14
CA ASP A 823 23.62 -19.12 -13.14
C ASP A 823 23.22 -18.38 -14.43
N PRO A 824 24.20 -17.89 -15.23
CA PRO A 824 23.93 -17.27 -16.53
C PRO A 824 23.12 -18.17 -17.46
N VAL A 825 22.13 -17.60 -18.15
CA VAL A 825 21.26 -18.32 -19.08
C VAL A 825 21.71 -18.04 -20.52
N GLY A 826 21.95 -19.10 -21.30
CA GLY A 826 22.43 -19.00 -22.68
C GLY A 826 23.15 -20.27 -23.12
N PRO A 827 23.69 -20.28 -24.36
CA PRO A 827 24.43 -21.43 -24.88
C PRO A 827 25.58 -21.83 -23.94
N PRO A 828 25.81 -23.13 -23.67
CA PRO A 828 26.83 -23.59 -22.73
C PRO A 828 28.23 -23.01 -22.99
N GLN A 829 28.62 -22.92 -24.27
CA GLN A 829 29.90 -22.35 -24.71
C GLN A 829 30.05 -20.84 -24.42
N ASP A 830 28.93 -20.13 -24.25
CA ASP A 830 28.90 -18.67 -24.09
C ASP A 830 28.79 -18.21 -22.63
N ARG A 831 28.54 -19.13 -21.71
CA ARG A 831 28.38 -18.84 -20.26
C ARG A 831 29.60 -18.15 -19.66
N ALA A 832 30.79 -18.60 -20.06
CA ALA A 832 32.06 -17.99 -19.65
C ALA A 832 32.18 -16.54 -20.11
N ARG A 833 31.83 -16.26 -21.38
CA ARG A 833 31.94 -14.94 -21.98
C ARG A 833 30.93 -13.95 -21.36
N VAL A 834 29.65 -14.32 -21.23
CA VAL A 834 28.65 -13.43 -20.64
C VAL A 834 28.99 -13.10 -19.18
N LEU A 835 29.54 -14.06 -18.44
CA LEU A 835 30.03 -13.86 -17.08
C LEU A 835 31.20 -12.86 -17.06
N ASP A 836 32.17 -12.98 -17.98
CA ASP A 836 33.29 -12.06 -18.09
C ASP A 836 32.85 -10.63 -18.46
N GLU A 837 31.94 -10.50 -19.42
CA GLU A 837 31.35 -9.23 -19.85
C GLU A 837 30.57 -8.56 -18.71
N PHE A 838 29.79 -9.33 -17.95
CA PHE A 838 29.03 -8.83 -16.81
C PHE A 838 29.92 -8.40 -15.64
N LEU A 839 30.95 -9.20 -15.31
CA LEU A 839 31.93 -8.83 -14.29
C LEU A 839 32.73 -7.58 -14.71
N ALA A 840 33.01 -7.40 -16.01
CA ALA A 840 33.61 -6.18 -16.53
C ALA A 840 32.66 -4.98 -16.43
N HIS A 841 31.37 -5.18 -16.75
CA HIS A 841 30.32 -4.16 -16.61
C HIS A 841 30.20 -3.68 -15.16
N CYS A 842 30.02 -4.60 -14.21
CA CYS A 842 29.90 -4.28 -12.78
C CYS A 842 31.12 -3.50 -12.27
N ARG A 843 32.33 -3.87 -12.73
CA ARG A 843 33.55 -3.14 -12.38
C ARG A 843 33.64 -1.76 -13.00
N GLY A 844 33.20 -1.58 -14.24
CA GLY A 844 33.09 -0.27 -14.88
C GLY A 844 32.21 0.70 -14.07
N GLN A 845 31.21 0.16 -13.36
CA GLN A 845 30.31 0.90 -12.47
C GLN A 845 30.75 0.95 -11.00
N GLY A 846 31.80 0.21 -10.62
CA GLY A 846 32.25 0.08 -9.23
C GLY A 846 31.28 -0.69 -8.32
N TRP A 847 30.52 -1.62 -8.89
CA TRP A 847 29.59 -2.50 -8.20
C TRP A 847 30.30 -3.75 -7.67
N GLY A 848 29.91 -4.22 -6.48
CA GLY A 848 30.16 -5.58 -6.05
C GLY A 848 29.22 -6.55 -6.77
N VAL A 849 29.55 -7.84 -6.77
CA VAL A 849 28.72 -8.87 -7.41
C VAL A 849 28.57 -10.04 -6.45
N ALA A 850 27.35 -10.55 -6.32
CA ALA A 850 27.04 -11.77 -5.60
C ALA A 850 26.09 -12.61 -6.45
N PHE A 851 26.50 -13.84 -6.78
CA PHE A 851 25.61 -14.81 -7.40
C PHE A 851 25.01 -15.69 -6.31
N LEU A 852 23.69 -15.82 -6.36
CA LEU A 852 22.87 -16.48 -5.36
C LEU A 852 22.35 -17.78 -5.97
N ALA A 853 22.44 -18.87 -5.21
CA ALA A 853 22.02 -20.22 -5.61
C ALA A 853 22.66 -20.76 -6.92
N VAL A 854 23.96 -20.51 -7.11
CA VAL A 854 24.78 -21.13 -8.16
C VAL A 854 24.86 -22.63 -7.93
N ARG A 855 24.73 -23.45 -8.98
CA ARG A 855 24.97 -24.90 -8.83
C ARG A 855 26.40 -25.16 -8.38
N GLU A 856 26.59 -26.02 -7.39
CA GLU A 856 27.94 -26.39 -6.95
C GLU A 856 28.78 -26.96 -8.11
N ALA A 857 28.12 -27.64 -9.07
CA ALA A 857 28.74 -28.12 -10.31
C ALA A 857 29.31 -27.00 -11.19
N ASP A 858 28.72 -25.80 -11.17
CA ASP A 858 29.17 -24.64 -11.94
C ASP A 858 30.19 -23.78 -11.16
N ALA A 859 30.43 -24.06 -9.87
CA ALA A 859 31.39 -23.31 -9.06
C ALA A 859 32.82 -23.20 -9.65
N PRO A 860 33.37 -24.20 -10.39
CA PRO A 860 34.64 -24.05 -11.09
C PRO A 860 34.68 -22.84 -12.03
N LEU A 861 33.60 -22.56 -12.77
CA LEU A 861 33.48 -21.44 -13.71
C LEU A 861 33.79 -20.09 -13.02
N TYR A 862 33.36 -19.93 -11.78
CA TYR A 862 33.56 -18.72 -10.98
C TYR A 862 34.91 -18.71 -10.26
N ARG A 863 35.38 -19.87 -9.78
CA ARG A 863 36.69 -20.00 -9.11
C ARG A 863 37.84 -19.66 -10.05
N GLU A 864 37.74 -20.05 -11.31
CA GLU A 864 38.70 -19.67 -12.36
C GLU A 864 38.85 -18.15 -12.50
N ARG A 865 37.76 -17.40 -12.24
CA ARG A 865 37.70 -15.93 -12.26
C ARG A 865 38.06 -15.28 -10.92
N GLY A 866 38.52 -16.07 -9.94
CA GLY A 866 38.98 -15.59 -8.64
C GLY A 866 37.87 -15.34 -7.63
N MET A 867 36.65 -15.80 -7.89
CA MET A 867 35.53 -15.71 -6.95
C MET A 867 35.51 -16.90 -5.99
N HIS A 868 34.86 -16.71 -4.84
CA HIS A 868 34.74 -17.69 -3.78
C HIS A 868 33.31 -18.24 -3.71
N ALA A 869 33.16 -19.55 -3.87
CA ALA A 869 31.91 -20.26 -3.68
C ALA A 869 31.78 -20.72 -2.23
N ILE A 870 30.61 -20.47 -1.63
CA ILE A 870 30.27 -20.78 -0.25
C ILE A 870 28.95 -21.56 -0.27
N TYR A 871 28.93 -22.72 0.36
CA TYR A 871 27.73 -23.55 0.41
C TYR A 871 26.54 -22.80 1.03
N LEU A 872 25.40 -22.86 0.34
CA LEU A 872 24.15 -22.22 0.77
C LEU A 872 23.16 -23.26 1.33
N GLY A 873 23.08 -24.44 0.71
CA GLY A 873 22.02 -25.43 0.97
C GLY A 873 21.75 -26.31 -0.25
N ASP A 874 20.71 -27.13 -0.16
CA ASP A 874 20.37 -28.11 -1.19
C ASP A 874 18.94 -27.89 -1.71
N GLU A 875 18.76 -27.98 -3.02
CA GLU A 875 17.46 -27.99 -3.68
C GLU A 875 16.93 -29.43 -3.78
N ALA A 876 15.65 -29.64 -3.48
CA ALA A 876 15.01 -30.96 -3.53
C ALA A 876 14.40 -31.22 -4.92
N ILE A 877 15.00 -32.13 -5.69
CA ILE A 877 14.54 -32.50 -7.03
C ILE A 877 13.87 -33.88 -7.02
N LEU A 878 12.58 -33.94 -7.33
CA LEU A 878 11.89 -35.19 -7.59
C LEU A 878 12.11 -35.66 -9.03
N ARG A 879 12.31 -36.97 -9.18
CA ARG A 879 12.42 -37.64 -10.48
C ARG A 879 11.07 -38.22 -10.87
N CYS A 880 10.27 -37.44 -11.58
CA CYS A 880 8.89 -37.81 -11.94
C CYS A 880 8.82 -39.11 -12.76
N ASP A 881 9.85 -39.37 -13.58
CA ASP A 881 9.98 -40.59 -14.40
C ASP A 881 10.16 -41.88 -13.59
N THR A 882 10.62 -41.78 -12.35
CA THR A 882 10.85 -42.91 -11.45
C THR A 882 10.07 -42.81 -10.14
N PHE A 883 9.29 -41.75 -9.96
CA PHE A 883 8.56 -41.48 -8.72
C PHE A 883 7.47 -42.54 -8.51
N THR A 884 7.41 -43.10 -7.31
CA THR A 884 6.40 -44.11 -6.97
C THR A 884 5.97 -43.98 -5.52
N LEU A 885 4.68 -44.23 -5.26
CA LEU A 885 4.15 -44.34 -3.90
C LEU A 885 4.39 -45.72 -3.27
N LYS A 886 5.01 -46.67 -3.99
CA LYS A 886 5.29 -48.02 -3.48
C LYS A 886 6.55 -48.02 -2.60
N GLY A 887 6.63 -48.98 -1.68
CA GLY A 887 7.80 -49.15 -0.80
C GLY A 887 7.59 -48.70 0.64
N LYS A 888 8.52 -49.11 1.51
CA LYS A 888 8.46 -48.85 2.96
C LYS A 888 8.73 -47.38 3.30
N GLU A 889 9.64 -46.75 2.58
CA GLU A 889 10.06 -45.35 2.77
C GLU A 889 8.93 -44.37 2.43
N MET A 890 8.13 -44.67 1.40
CA MET A 890 6.97 -43.87 0.98
C MET A 890 5.70 -44.11 1.80
N LYS A 891 5.77 -44.84 2.92
CA LYS A 891 4.58 -45.18 3.73
C LYS A 891 3.83 -43.94 4.21
N ALA A 892 4.54 -42.95 4.74
CA ALA A 892 3.93 -41.73 5.27
C ALA A 892 3.24 -40.89 4.18
N VAL A 893 3.92 -40.70 3.04
CA VAL A 893 3.35 -39.98 1.88
C VAL A 893 2.14 -40.73 1.32
N ARG A 894 2.23 -42.06 1.17
CA ARG A 894 1.12 -42.89 0.68
C ARG A 894 -0.09 -42.86 1.61
N GLU A 895 0.12 -42.86 2.93
CA GLU A 895 -0.97 -42.73 3.91
C GLU A 895 -1.62 -41.34 3.84
N ALA A 896 -0.85 -40.27 3.67
CA ALA A 896 -1.37 -38.92 3.47
C ALA A 896 -2.18 -38.82 2.17
N VAL A 897 -1.63 -39.31 1.05
CA VAL A 897 -2.31 -39.33 -0.26
C VAL A 897 -3.63 -40.10 -0.18
N ASN A 898 -3.61 -41.30 0.40
CA ASN A 898 -4.82 -42.13 0.53
C ASN A 898 -5.86 -41.53 1.48
N ARG A 899 -5.44 -40.77 2.50
CA ARG A 899 -6.34 -40.10 3.43
C ARG A 899 -7.03 -38.92 2.77
N VAL A 900 -6.25 -38.02 2.17
CA VAL A 900 -6.76 -36.83 1.49
C VAL A 900 -7.61 -37.22 0.29
N GLY A 901 -7.18 -38.20 -0.50
CA GLY A 901 -7.88 -38.68 -1.71
C GLY A 901 -9.24 -39.36 -1.46
N ARG A 902 -9.66 -39.54 -0.20
CA ARG A 902 -11.04 -39.98 0.12
C ARG A 902 -12.03 -38.83 0.10
N GLU A 903 -11.56 -37.64 0.41
CA GLU A 903 -12.39 -36.44 0.60
C GLU A 903 -12.08 -35.36 -0.46
N HIS A 904 -10.94 -35.49 -1.15
CA HIS A 904 -10.49 -34.52 -2.15
C HIS A 904 -10.13 -35.21 -3.47
N SER A 905 -10.40 -34.55 -4.58
CA SER A 905 -9.92 -34.92 -5.91
C SER A 905 -8.65 -34.13 -6.28
N PHE A 906 -7.88 -34.70 -7.20
CA PHE A 906 -6.69 -34.06 -7.77
C PHE A 906 -6.95 -33.69 -9.23
N GLU A 907 -6.45 -32.53 -9.64
CA GLU A 907 -6.53 -32.04 -11.01
C GLU A 907 -5.20 -31.35 -11.37
N LEU A 908 -4.62 -31.70 -12.51
CA LEU A 908 -3.47 -31.02 -13.11
C LEU A 908 -3.93 -30.28 -14.36
N LEU A 909 -3.69 -28.98 -14.43
CA LEU A 909 -4.07 -28.14 -15.56
C LEU A 909 -2.99 -27.11 -15.91
N ARG A 910 -2.99 -26.65 -17.16
CA ARG A 910 -2.16 -25.50 -17.57
C ARG A 910 -2.76 -24.23 -16.99
N GLU A 911 -1.94 -23.27 -16.57
CA GLU A 911 -2.48 -22.01 -16.04
C GLU A 911 -3.38 -21.29 -17.06
N SER A 912 -3.07 -21.36 -18.35
CA SER A 912 -3.93 -20.84 -19.42
C SER A 912 -5.29 -21.55 -19.57
N GLU A 913 -5.44 -22.76 -19.01
CA GLU A 913 -6.70 -23.51 -18.99
C GLU A 913 -7.53 -23.18 -17.74
N ALA A 914 -6.93 -22.51 -16.74
CA ALA A 914 -7.64 -22.11 -15.54
C ALA A 914 -8.71 -21.08 -15.89
N THR A 915 -9.96 -21.39 -15.53
CA THR A 915 -11.04 -20.41 -15.64
C THR A 915 -10.72 -19.21 -14.76
N LEU A 916 -11.22 -18.04 -15.15
CA LEU A 916 -11.00 -16.83 -14.37
C LEU A 916 -11.62 -16.89 -12.97
N GLU A 917 -12.59 -17.78 -12.77
CA GLU A 917 -13.16 -18.13 -11.46
C GLU A 917 -12.16 -18.93 -10.62
N LEU A 918 -11.57 -19.98 -11.22
CA LEU A 918 -10.53 -20.76 -10.56
C LEU A 918 -9.36 -19.86 -10.17
N VAL A 919 -8.86 -19.01 -11.08
CA VAL A 919 -7.78 -18.05 -10.79
C VAL A 919 -8.12 -17.18 -9.56
N ALA A 920 -9.34 -16.66 -9.47
CA ALA A 920 -9.78 -15.87 -8.31
C ALA A 920 -9.79 -16.70 -7.01
N GLN A 921 -10.26 -17.96 -7.06
CA GLN A 921 -10.22 -18.87 -5.92
C GLN A 921 -8.78 -19.16 -5.46
N LEU A 922 -7.85 -19.41 -6.39
CA LEU A 922 -6.44 -19.64 -6.07
C LEU A 922 -5.77 -18.41 -5.44
N ASN A 923 -6.06 -17.22 -5.97
CA ASN A 923 -5.53 -15.98 -5.41
C ASN A 923 -6.14 -15.64 -4.04
N ALA A 924 -7.41 -16.01 -3.80
CA ALA A 924 -8.03 -15.91 -2.47
C ALA A 924 -7.32 -16.81 -1.45
N ILE A 925 -7.04 -18.08 -1.80
CA ILE A 925 -6.24 -18.98 -0.95
C ILE A 925 -4.85 -18.39 -0.69
N SER A 926 -4.25 -17.76 -1.70
CA SER A 926 -2.94 -17.11 -1.56
C SER A 926 -2.99 -15.92 -0.60
N ALA A 927 -4.01 -15.06 -0.69
CA ALA A 927 -4.21 -13.94 0.22
C ALA A 927 -4.45 -14.40 1.67
N GLU A 928 -5.29 -15.42 1.86
CA GLU A 928 -5.57 -15.99 3.17
C GLU A 928 -4.33 -16.65 3.79
N TRP A 929 -3.57 -17.43 3.00
CA TRP A 929 -2.35 -18.08 3.45
C TRP A 929 -1.29 -17.07 3.93
N ARG A 930 -1.21 -15.91 3.28
CA ARG A 930 -0.27 -14.82 3.62
C ARG A 930 -0.62 -14.08 4.89
N ARG A 931 -1.89 -14.06 5.30
CA ARG A 931 -2.34 -13.25 6.45
C ARG A 931 -1.88 -11.79 6.38
N GLY A 932 -1.86 -11.22 5.17
CA GLY A 932 -1.48 -9.82 4.93
C GLY A 932 0.03 -9.52 4.82
N SER A 933 0.93 -10.52 4.86
CA SER A 933 2.36 -10.29 4.62
C SER A 933 2.71 -10.29 3.13
N ASP A 934 3.68 -9.47 2.71
CA ASP A 934 4.22 -9.46 1.34
C ASP A 934 4.82 -10.81 0.92
N GLU A 935 4.80 -11.07 -0.40
CA GLU A 935 5.45 -12.24 -1.01
C GLU A 935 6.96 -12.22 -0.76
N ARG A 936 7.47 -13.31 -0.18
CA ARG A 936 8.89 -13.53 0.08
C ARG A 936 9.53 -14.17 -1.16
N GLY A 937 10.87 -14.20 -1.22
CA GLY A 937 11.58 -14.88 -2.31
C GLY A 937 12.16 -13.94 -3.38
N PHE A 938 13.46 -14.05 -3.64
CA PHE A 938 14.18 -13.36 -4.74
C PHE A 938 14.76 -14.34 -5.76
N THR A 939 15.14 -15.52 -5.29
CA THR A 939 15.81 -16.55 -6.10
C THR A 939 14.86 -17.64 -6.60
N MET A 940 13.71 -17.84 -5.92
CA MET A 940 12.91 -19.08 -6.02
C MET A 940 11.40 -18.88 -6.14
N GLU A 941 10.95 -17.64 -6.26
CA GLU A 941 9.53 -17.29 -6.36
C GLU A 941 9.41 -16.08 -7.30
N LEU A 942 8.43 -16.10 -8.20
CA LEU A 942 8.15 -14.96 -9.08
C LEU A 942 7.59 -13.79 -8.28
N GLY A 943 6.93 -14.05 -7.14
CA GLY A 943 6.33 -13.03 -6.30
C GLY A 943 5.12 -12.39 -6.98
N GLU A 944 4.39 -13.18 -7.77
CA GLU A 944 3.27 -12.78 -8.61
C GLU A 944 2.06 -13.69 -8.34
N ASP A 945 0.87 -13.10 -8.32
CA ASP A 945 -0.38 -13.86 -8.24
C ASP A 945 -0.60 -14.72 -9.51
N VAL A 946 -1.54 -15.66 -9.45
CA VAL A 946 -1.95 -16.46 -10.61
C VAL A 946 -2.68 -15.53 -11.60
N GLU A 947 -2.21 -15.45 -12.85
CA GLU A 947 -2.79 -14.57 -13.88
C GLU A 947 -3.77 -15.32 -14.81
N GLY A 948 -3.61 -16.64 -14.97
CA GLY A 948 -4.48 -17.46 -15.83
C GLY A 948 -4.14 -17.38 -17.32
N THR A 949 -2.94 -16.92 -17.67
CA THR A 949 -2.59 -16.60 -19.07
C THR A 949 -1.36 -17.33 -19.60
N ASP A 950 -0.47 -17.85 -18.75
CA ASP A 950 0.75 -18.50 -19.22
C ASP A 950 0.51 -19.98 -19.57
N PRO A 951 0.71 -20.40 -20.84
CA PRO A 951 0.48 -21.78 -21.25
C PRO A 951 1.59 -22.74 -20.81
N ASP A 952 2.76 -22.22 -20.42
CA ASP A 952 3.87 -23.05 -19.98
C ASP A 952 3.82 -23.28 -18.45
N PHE A 953 2.93 -22.61 -17.72
CA PHE A 953 2.73 -22.81 -16.28
C PHE A 953 1.76 -23.95 -15.99
N VAL A 954 2.01 -24.66 -14.90
CA VAL A 954 1.17 -25.79 -14.47
C VAL A 954 0.65 -25.56 -13.07
N ILE A 955 -0.63 -25.85 -12.86
CA ILE A 955 -1.31 -25.79 -11.58
C ILE A 955 -1.71 -27.20 -11.19
N ALA A 956 -1.23 -27.64 -10.02
CA ALA A 956 -1.72 -28.85 -9.36
C ALA A 956 -2.73 -28.44 -8.29
N LEU A 957 -3.96 -28.91 -8.44
CA LEU A 957 -5.11 -28.47 -7.66
C LEU A 957 -5.70 -29.62 -6.87
N ALA A 958 -6.07 -29.35 -5.61
CA ALA A 958 -6.89 -30.25 -4.81
C ALA A 958 -8.26 -29.62 -4.59
N ARG A 959 -9.32 -30.32 -4.99
CA ARG A 959 -10.70 -29.90 -4.76
C ARG A 959 -11.32 -30.76 -3.66
N ASP A 960 -12.12 -30.15 -2.81
CA ASP A 960 -12.88 -30.88 -1.80
C ASP A 960 -14.11 -31.59 -2.40
N ALA A 961 -14.93 -32.22 -1.55
CA ALA A 961 -16.14 -32.92 -1.96
C ALA A 961 -17.21 -32.01 -2.60
N ALA A 962 -17.16 -30.70 -2.34
CA ALA A 962 -18.03 -29.71 -2.97
C ALA A 962 -17.48 -29.20 -4.31
N GLY A 963 -16.26 -29.62 -4.71
CA GLY A 963 -15.59 -29.18 -5.92
C GLY A 963 -14.79 -27.88 -5.74
N GLU A 964 -14.72 -27.35 -4.53
CA GLU A 964 -14.02 -26.09 -4.22
C GLU A 964 -12.51 -26.31 -4.01
N PRO A 965 -11.64 -25.40 -4.48
CA PRO A 965 -10.20 -25.46 -4.20
C PRO A 965 -9.88 -25.46 -2.70
N ALA A 966 -9.22 -26.50 -2.23
CA ALA A 966 -8.71 -26.61 -0.85
C ALA A 966 -7.23 -26.17 -0.74
N GLY A 967 -6.48 -26.29 -1.84
CA GLY A 967 -5.09 -25.86 -1.96
C GLY A 967 -4.53 -26.17 -3.33
N PHE A 968 -3.43 -25.50 -3.69
CA PHE A 968 -2.79 -25.65 -4.98
C PHE A 968 -1.27 -25.46 -4.92
N LEU A 969 -0.61 -26.00 -5.94
CA LEU A 969 0.78 -25.72 -6.28
C LEU A 969 0.81 -25.09 -7.67
N ARG A 970 1.60 -24.03 -7.84
CA ARG A 970 1.91 -23.45 -9.15
C ARG A 970 3.35 -23.78 -9.50
N PHE A 971 3.59 -24.20 -10.73
CA PHE A 971 4.90 -24.57 -11.23
C PHE A 971 5.27 -23.79 -12.48
N VAL A 972 6.53 -23.34 -12.52
CA VAL A 972 7.16 -22.70 -13.68
C VAL A 972 8.06 -23.68 -14.41
N PRO A 973 8.22 -23.57 -15.74
CA PRO A 973 8.97 -24.54 -16.51
C PRO A 973 10.50 -24.38 -16.34
N ALA A 974 11.21 -25.49 -16.33
CA ALA A 974 12.66 -25.59 -16.47
C ALA A 974 12.99 -26.23 -17.82
N TYR A 975 13.35 -25.39 -18.80
CA TYR A 975 13.47 -25.74 -20.21
C TYR A 975 14.83 -26.38 -20.56
N GLY A 976 14.87 -27.66 -20.88
CA GLY A 976 16.12 -28.31 -21.32
C GLY A 976 15.89 -29.69 -21.89
N GLU A 977 16.97 -30.44 -22.10
CA GLU A 977 16.90 -31.84 -22.58
C GLU A 977 16.01 -32.70 -21.68
N ASP A 978 16.10 -32.47 -20.37
CA ASP A 978 15.20 -33.01 -19.36
C ASP A 978 14.17 -31.94 -18.98
N LEU A 979 13.04 -31.91 -19.68
CA LEU A 979 11.91 -31.03 -19.32
C LEU A 979 11.55 -31.21 -17.85
N GLY A 980 11.51 -30.10 -17.13
CA GLY A 980 11.18 -30.07 -15.72
C GLY A 980 10.30 -28.90 -15.34
N TYR A 981 9.90 -28.88 -14.08
CA TYR A 981 9.12 -27.83 -13.46
C TYR A 981 9.73 -27.46 -12.10
N SER A 982 9.58 -26.20 -11.71
CA SER A 982 10.00 -25.69 -10.41
C SER A 982 8.82 -25.08 -9.68
N LEU A 983 8.70 -25.36 -8.39
CA LEU A 983 7.64 -24.85 -7.54
C LEU A 983 7.76 -23.32 -7.40
N ASP A 984 6.73 -22.60 -7.83
CA ASP A 984 6.61 -21.15 -7.65
C ASP A 984 5.77 -20.85 -6.41
N LEU A 985 4.49 -21.25 -6.42
CA LEU A 985 3.57 -21.05 -5.30
C LEU A 985 3.18 -22.39 -4.67
N MET A 986 3.12 -22.40 -3.35
CA MET A 986 2.57 -23.50 -2.55
C MET A 986 1.60 -22.94 -1.54
N ARG A 987 0.30 -23.16 -1.75
CA ARG A 987 -0.76 -22.49 -0.98
C ARG A 987 -1.85 -23.49 -0.61
N ARG A 988 -2.40 -23.36 0.60
CA ARG A 988 -3.51 -24.17 1.11
C ARG A 988 -4.34 -23.36 2.10
N LYS A 989 -5.63 -23.66 2.20
CA LYS A 989 -6.48 -23.05 3.24
C LYS A 989 -5.99 -23.45 4.64
N PRO A 990 -6.09 -22.58 5.66
CA PRO A 990 -5.61 -22.87 7.02
C PRO A 990 -6.27 -24.10 7.67
N ASP A 991 -7.52 -24.37 7.34
CA ASP A 991 -8.37 -25.47 7.81
C ASP A 991 -8.23 -26.76 6.98
N SER A 992 -7.34 -26.77 5.97
CA SER A 992 -7.20 -27.90 5.06
C SER A 992 -6.75 -29.19 5.76
N LEU A 993 -7.23 -30.35 5.28
CA LEU A 993 -6.88 -31.65 5.83
C LEU A 993 -5.36 -31.86 5.94
N ASN A 994 -4.91 -32.43 7.06
CA ASN A 994 -3.50 -32.74 7.27
C ASN A 994 -3.01 -33.75 6.21
N GLY A 995 -1.96 -33.38 5.47
CA GLY A 995 -1.42 -34.15 4.35
C GLY A 995 -1.78 -33.59 2.96
N LEU A 996 -2.51 -32.49 2.86
CA LEU A 996 -2.93 -31.90 1.57
C LEU A 996 -1.74 -31.53 0.68
N THR A 997 -0.66 -30.97 1.26
CA THR A 997 0.55 -30.64 0.50
C THR A 997 1.27 -31.90 0.02
N GLU A 998 1.36 -32.96 0.85
CA GLU A 998 1.87 -34.27 0.42
C GLU A 998 1.03 -34.87 -0.72
N PHE A 999 -0.30 -34.72 -0.66
CA PHE A 999 -1.21 -35.15 -1.71
C PHE A 999 -0.98 -34.41 -3.03
N LEU A 1000 -0.87 -33.08 -2.99
CA LEU A 1000 -0.61 -32.25 -4.17
C LEU A 1000 0.74 -32.58 -4.82
N ILE A 1001 1.83 -32.62 -4.03
CA ILE A 1001 3.19 -32.89 -4.54
C ILE A 1001 3.27 -34.29 -5.17
N ALA A 1002 2.74 -35.30 -4.48
CA ALA A 1002 2.86 -36.68 -4.94
C ALA A 1002 2.05 -36.94 -6.22
N ASN A 1003 0.82 -36.44 -6.31
CA ASN A 1003 0.01 -36.60 -7.51
C ASN A 1003 0.57 -35.76 -8.67
N ALA A 1004 1.05 -34.54 -8.42
CA ALA A 1004 1.72 -33.74 -9.44
C ALA A 1004 2.95 -34.46 -10.01
N ALA A 1005 3.79 -35.05 -9.16
CA ALA A 1005 4.96 -35.82 -9.62
C ALA A 1005 4.57 -37.05 -10.47
N LEU A 1006 3.46 -37.73 -10.14
CA LEU A 1006 2.97 -38.88 -10.90
C LEU A 1006 2.38 -38.49 -12.26
N GLU A 1007 1.53 -37.46 -12.30
CA GLU A 1007 0.87 -37.02 -13.54
C GLU A 1007 1.86 -36.32 -14.49
N LEU A 1008 2.72 -35.45 -13.97
CA LEU A 1008 3.81 -34.84 -14.77
C LEU A 1008 4.74 -35.92 -15.33
N GLY A 1009 5.03 -36.97 -14.55
CA GLY A 1009 5.80 -38.13 -15.02
C GLY A 1009 5.12 -38.87 -16.18
N ALA A 1010 3.79 -39.00 -16.14
CA ALA A 1010 3.00 -39.58 -17.23
C ALA A 1010 3.00 -38.69 -18.50
N GLU A 1011 3.07 -37.37 -18.33
CA GLU A 1011 3.25 -36.39 -19.43
C GLU A 1011 4.69 -36.33 -19.97
N GLY A 1012 5.62 -37.13 -19.43
CA GLY A 1012 7.01 -37.19 -19.89
C GLY A 1012 7.94 -36.15 -19.27
N VAL A 1013 7.49 -35.42 -18.24
CA VAL A 1013 8.33 -34.54 -17.42
C VAL A 1013 9.26 -35.40 -16.57
N ARG A 1014 10.54 -35.01 -16.48
CA ARG A 1014 11.55 -35.81 -15.76
C ARG A 1014 11.88 -35.26 -14.37
N ARG A 1015 11.80 -33.94 -14.17
CA ARG A 1015 12.28 -33.27 -12.96
C ARG A 1015 11.21 -32.33 -12.39
N LEU A 1016 11.01 -32.37 -11.08
CA LEU A 1016 10.15 -31.45 -10.35
C LEU A 1016 10.91 -30.91 -9.13
N SER A 1017 11.22 -29.61 -9.12
CA SER A 1017 11.86 -28.96 -7.98
C SER A 1017 10.84 -28.53 -6.92
N LEU A 1018 11.10 -28.89 -5.66
CA LEU A 1018 10.30 -28.50 -4.48
C LEU A 1018 10.96 -27.37 -3.67
N ASN A 1019 11.76 -26.55 -4.34
CA ASN A 1019 12.52 -25.45 -3.76
C ASN A 1019 13.57 -25.89 -2.72
N PHE A 1020 14.12 -24.89 -2.02
CA PHE A 1020 15.40 -24.96 -1.35
C PHE A 1020 15.29 -25.30 0.15
N ALA A 1021 16.18 -26.16 0.63
CA ALA A 1021 16.43 -26.37 2.05
C ALA A 1021 17.81 -25.78 2.41
N ALA A 1022 17.80 -24.66 3.14
CA ALA A 1022 19.03 -23.97 3.51
C ALA A 1022 19.91 -24.80 4.46
N TRP A 1023 21.23 -24.77 4.28
CA TRP A 1023 22.23 -25.36 5.17
C TRP A 1023 22.06 -26.85 5.56
N GLY A 1024 21.34 -27.66 4.79
CA GLY A 1024 21.05 -29.05 5.15
C GLY A 1024 22.27 -29.93 5.44
N ARG A 1025 23.36 -29.81 4.67
CA ARG A 1025 24.62 -30.55 4.92
C ARG A 1025 25.37 -30.16 6.20
N LEU A 1026 25.15 -28.94 6.71
CA LEU A 1026 25.79 -28.47 7.95
C LEU A 1026 25.14 -29.05 9.21
N LEU A 1027 23.93 -29.60 9.09
CA LEU A 1027 23.20 -30.25 10.18
C LEU A 1027 23.46 -31.77 10.23
N ASP A 1028 23.76 -32.40 9.09
CA ASP A 1028 23.94 -33.86 8.97
C ASP A 1028 25.39 -34.36 9.15
N THR A 1029 26.40 -33.47 9.18
CA THR A 1029 27.80 -33.89 9.32
C THR A 1029 28.13 -34.27 10.78
N ALA A 1030 28.01 -35.57 11.06
CA ALA A 1030 28.51 -36.20 12.27
C ALA A 1030 30.05 -36.31 12.26
N GLU A 1031 30.63 -35.78 13.33
CA GLU A 1031 31.87 -36.24 14.00
C GLU A 1031 33.27 -35.66 13.67
N ASP A 1032 33.54 -34.98 12.55
CA ASP A 1032 34.93 -34.49 12.26
C ASP A 1032 35.08 -32.99 11.88
N ALA A 1033 34.20 -32.11 12.40
CA ALA A 1033 34.33 -30.68 12.10
C ALA A 1033 35.24 -29.93 13.09
N GLY A 1034 36.31 -29.29 12.58
CA GLY A 1034 37.21 -28.42 13.35
C GLY A 1034 36.53 -27.20 13.99
N LEU A 1035 37.32 -26.26 14.56
CA LEU A 1035 36.80 -25.06 15.24
C LEU A 1035 35.80 -24.26 14.38
N LEU A 1036 36.06 -24.13 13.07
CA LEU A 1036 35.18 -23.43 12.14
C LEU A 1036 33.83 -24.15 11.97
N GLY A 1037 33.82 -25.47 11.81
CA GLY A 1037 32.59 -26.24 11.65
C GLY A 1037 31.73 -26.35 12.92
N ARG A 1038 32.32 -26.13 14.11
CA ARG A 1038 31.57 -25.97 15.37
C ARG A 1038 30.91 -24.59 15.48
N PHE A 1039 31.58 -23.56 14.98
CA PHE A 1039 31.04 -22.20 14.90
C PHE A 1039 29.88 -22.13 13.89
N GLU A 1040 30.06 -22.68 12.68
CA GLU A 1040 29.02 -22.74 11.65
C GLU A 1040 27.77 -23.49 12.15
N ARG A 1041 27.94 -24.61 12.88
CA ARG A 1041 26.83 -25.33 13.51
C ARG A 1041 26.12 -24.53 14.61
N SER A 1042 26.84 -23.73 15.40
CA SER A 1042 26.22 -22.89 16.44
C SER A 1042 25.40 -21.75 15.82
N VAL A 1043 25.91 -21.16 14.74
CA VAL A 1043 25.18 -20.14 13.97
C VAL A 1043 23.93 -20.74 13.33
N ALA A 1044 24.04 -21.90 12.67
CA ALA A 1044 22.89 -22.60 12.09
C ALA A 1044 21.82 -22.97 13.15
N ARG A 1045 22.23 -23.45 14.33
CA ARG A 1045 21.30 -23.74 15.44
C ARG A 1045 20.64 -22.49 16.03
N GLY A 1046 21.39 -21.40 16.18
CA GLY A 1046 20.88 -20.13 16.70
C GLY A 1046 19.85 -19.47 15.77
N LEU A 1047 19.96 -19.69 14.47
CA LEU A 1047 19.05 -19.16 13.45
C LEU A 1047 17.87 -20.08 13.14
N ASN A 1048 17.91 -21.36 13.55
CA ASN A 1048 16.86 -22.36 13.29
C ASN A 1048 15.44 -21.96 13.78
N PRO A 1049 15.25 -21.35 14.97
CA PRO A 1049 13.92 -20.93 15.42
C PRO A 1049 13.30 -19.84 14.53
N TYR A 1050 14.14 -19.02 13.90
CA TYR A 1050 13.71 -17.86 13.12
C TYR A 1050 13.40 -18.23 11.65
N PHE A 1051 14.00 -19.30 11.13
CA PHE A 1051 13.90 -19.66 9.70
C PHE A 1051 13.31 -21.04 9.40
N GLN A 1052 12.90 -21.83 10.41
CA GLN A 1052 12.25 -23.15 10.25
C GLN A 1052 12.99 -24.09 9.26
N ILE A 1053 14.32 -24.01 9.24
CA ILE A 1053 15.18 -24.61 8.21
C ILE A 1053 15.08 -26.15 8.21
N GLN A 1054 15.04 -26.75 9.40
CA GLN A 1054 15.03 -28.21 9.56
C GLN A 1054 13.69 -28.84 9.16
N SER A 1055 12.57 -28.19 9.47
CA SER A 1055 11.23 -28.70 9.15
C SER A 1055 10.95 -28.80 7.66
N LEU A 1056 11.49 -27.87 6.84
CA LEU A 1056 11.30 -27.92 5.38
C LEU A 1056 12.12 -29.03 4.72
N ARG A 1057 13.37 -29.25 5.19
CA ARG A 1057 14.20 -30.37 4.73
C ARG A 1057 13.55 -31.72 5.09
N ASP A 1058 13.13 -31.87 6.34
CA ASP A 1058 12.48 -33.09 6.81
C ASP A 1058 11.16 -33.36 6.08
N PHE A 1059 10.43 -32.30 5.72
CA PHE A 1059 9.23 -32.40 4.88
C PHE A 1059 9.58 -32.90 3.48
N ASN A 1060 10.53 -32.27 2.78
CA ASN A 1060 10.91 -32.64 1.42
C ASN A 1060 11.57 -34.03 1.34
N ALA A 1061 12.31 -34.45 2.37
CA ALA A 1061 12.95 -35.76 2.42
C ALA A 1061 11.96 -36.93 2.32
N LYS A 1062 10.70 -36.75 2.74
CA LYS A 1062 9.64 -37.77 2.69
C LYS A 1062 9.35 -38.27 1.27
N PHE A 1063 9.64 -37.46 0.25
CA PHE A 1063 9.35 -37.77 -1.15
C PHE A 1063 10.52 -38.44 -1.88
N GLY A 1064 11.63 -38.72 -1.19
CA GLY A 1064 12.84 -39.29 -1.79
C GLY A 1064 13.51 -38.43 -2.87
N PRO A 1065 13.71 -37.11 -2.67
CA PRO A 1065 14.31 -36.25 -3.67
C PRO A 1065 15.80 -36.53 -3.89
N GLN A 1066 16.29 -36.17 -5.08
CA GLN A 1066 17.71 -35.94 -5.33
C GLN A 1066 18.08 -34.53 -4.83
N TRP A 1067 19.11 -34.43 -4.02
CA TRP A 1067 19.56 -33.16 -3.45
C TRP A 1067 20.59 -32.49 -4.37
N LEU A 1068 20.22 -31.35 -4.96
CA LEU A 1068 21.09 -30.56 -5.82
C LEU A 1068 21.72 -29.40 -5.01
N PRO A 1069 23.03 -29.44 -4.72
CA PRO A 1069 23.67 -28.41 -3.92
C PRO A 1069 23.81 -27.07 -4.64
N ARG A 1070 23.54 -26.00 -3.90
CA ARG A 1070 23.70 -24.61 -4.35
C ARG A 1070 24.68 -23.83 -3.46
N SER A 1071 25.34 -22.85 -4.06
CA SER A 1071 26.34 -22.00 -3.42
C SER A 1071 26.04 -20.52 -3.64
N ILE A 1072 26.42 -19.67 -2.67
CA ILE A 1072 26.62 -18.25 -2.90
C ILE A 1072 28.03 -18.06 -3.44
N VAL A 1073 28.18 -17.25 -4.49
CA VAL A 1073 29.49 -16.92 -5.07
C VAL A 1073 29.74 -15.43 -4.96
N ILE A 1074 30.84 -15.06 -4.31
CA ILE A 1074 31.24 -13.66 -4.07
C ILE A 1074 32.69 -13.39 -4.48
N ASP A 1075 32.97 -12.14 -4.80
CA ASP A 1075 34.31 -11.68 -5.19
C ASP A 1075 35.30 -11.63 -4.01
N ASP A 1076 34.82 -11.38 -2.79
CA ASP A 1076 35.66 -11.21 -1.60
C ASP A 1076 34.99 -11.78 -0.35
N LEU A 1077 35.68 -12.71 0.35
CA LEU A 1077 35.19 -13.29 1.60
C LEU A 1077 34.98 -12.26 2.70
N GLY A 1078 35.73 -11.15 2.71
CA GLY A 1078 35.53 -10.06 3.67
C GLY A 1078 34.17 -9.35 3.53
N GLU A 1079 33.51 -9.48 2.39
CA GLU A 1079 32.19 -8.90 2.11
C GLU A 1079 31.05 -9.86 2.46
N LEU A 1080 31.33 -11.10 2.84
CA LEU A 1080 30.32 -12.13 3.14
C LEU A 1080 29.25 -11.68 4.15
N PRO A 1081 29.58 -11.07 5.32
CA PRO A 1081 28.55 -10.65 6.29
C PRO A 1081 27.55 -9.66 5.68
N LYS A 1082 28.06 -8.77 4.83
CA LYS A 1082 27.24 -7.77 4.15
C LYS A 1082 26.43 -8.38 3.02
N VAL A 1083 27.02 -9.25 2.19
CA VAL A 1083 26.28 -9.97 1.15
C VAL A 1083 25.20 -10.86 1.75
N ALA A 1084 25.46 -11.51 2.89
CA ALA A 1084 24.45 -12.29 3.61
C ALA A 1084 23.29 -11.43 4.11
N LEU A 1085 23.59 -10.25 4.67
CA LEU A 1085 22.57 -9.28 5.07
C LEU A 1085 21.75 -8.75 3.88
N LEU A 1086 22.43 -8.44 2.76
CA LEU A 1086 21.77 -8.04 1.52
C LEU A 1086 20.93 -9.20 0.94
N TYR A 1087 21.43 -10.44 1.00
CA TYR A 1087 20.70 -11.61 0.55
C TYR A 1087 19.43 -11.84 1.38
N ALA A 1088 19.55 -11.79 2.71
CA ALA A 1088 18.41 -11.90 3.61
C ALA A 1088 17.41 -10.75 3.42
N SER A 1089 17.87 -9.56 3.02
CA SER A 1089 16.94 -8.47 2.65
C SER A 1089 16.18 -8.72 1.35
N VAL A 1090 16.85 -9.20 0.29
CA VAL A 1090 16.18 -9.41 -1.00
C VAL A 1090 15.24 -10.61 -0.96
N GLU A 1091 15.59 -11.66 -0.22
CA GLU A 1091 14.75 -12.85 -0.01
C GLU A 1091 13.56 -12.60 0.94
N GLY A 1092 13.51 -11.46 1.65
CA GLY A 1092 12.43 -11.15 2.60
C GLY A 1092 12.56 -11.86 3.95
N PHE A 1093 13.79 -12.16 4.38
CA PHE A 1093 14.12 -12.90 5.62
C PHE A 1093 14.39 -12.00 6.85
N LEU A 1094 14.43 -10.68 6.69
CA LEU A 1094 14.79 -9.74 7.77
C LEU A 1094 13.57 -8.93 8.26
N ASP A 1095 12.77 -9.53 9.15
CA ASP A 1095 11.86 -8.80 10.07
C ASP A 1095 12.57 -8.64 11.43
N LEU A 1096 13.53 -7.72 11.52
CA LEU A 1096 14.20 -7.40 12.79
C LEU A 1096 13.77 -6.02 13.30
N PRO A 1097 13.04 -5.95 14.43
CA PRO A 1097 12.63 -4.68 15.02
C PRO A 1097 13.86 -3.84 15.44
N LEU A 1098 13.73 -2.52 15.31
CA LEU A 1098 14.68 -1.47 15.72
C LEU A 1098 16.04 -1.38 14.99
N ILE A 1099 16.58 -2.45 14.39
CA ILE A 1099 17.91 -2.41 13.74
C ILE A 1099 17.84 -2.70 12.22
N GLY A 1100 16.79 -3.39 11.74
CA GLY A 1100 16.64 -3.78 10.33
C GLY A 1100 16.74 -2.60 9.35
N ARG A 1101 16.13 -1.45 9.64
CA ARG A 1101 16.04 -0.28 8.74
C ARG A 1101 17.41 0.34 8.36
N LEU A 1102 18.42 0.23 9.20
CA LEU A 1102 19.77 0.72 8.86
C LEU A 1102 20.51 -0.22 7.90
N PHE A 1103 20.14 -1.50 7.87
CA PHE A 1103 20.92 -2.58 7.28
C PHE A 1103 20.23 -3.23 6.07
N VAL A 1104 18.90 -3.26 6.02
CA VAL A 1104 18.05 -3.80 4.95
C VAL A 1104 17.87 -2.73 3.85
N PRO A 1105 18.40 -2.93 2.64
CA PRO A 1105 18.16 -2.07 1.50
C PRO A 1105 16.72 -2.17 0.95
N PRO A 1106 16.16 -1.06 0.43
CA PRO A 1106 14.89 -1.10 -0.29
C PRO A 1106 15.08 -1.82 -1.63
N VAL A 1107 14.40 -2.95 -1.82
CA VAL A 1107 14.16 -3.55 -3.14
C VAL A 1107 12.86 -2.95 -3.66
N ARG A 1108 12.93 -1.83 -4.39
CA ARG A 1108 11.73 -1.29 -5.06
C ARG A 1108 11.35 -2.21 -6.20
N ARG A 1109 10.22 -2.91 -6.09
CA ARG A 1109 9.57 -3.61 -7.20
C ARG A 1109 9.04 -2.56 -8.19
N ALA A 1110 9.34 -2.73 -9.47
CA ALA A 1110 8.88 -1.82 -10.52
C ALA A 1110 7.36 -1.94 -10.67
N VAL A 1111 6.62 -0.97 -10.12
CA VAL A 1111 5.21 -0.74 -10.49
C VAL A 1111 5.23 0.06 -11.79
N ALA A 1112 4.40 -0.34 -12.75
CA ALA A 1112 4.22 0.37 -14.01
C ALA A 1112 3.84 1.82 -13.73
N GLU A 1113 4.73 2.76 -14.04
CA GLU A 1113 4.39 4.18 -14.13
C GLU A 1113 3.43 4.33 -15.30
N GLY A 1114 2.14 4.55 -15.00
CA GLY A 1114 1.17 5.03 -15.97
C GLY A 1114 1.64 6.38 -16.49
N SER A 1115 1.92 6.44 -17.79
CA SER A 1115 2.15 7.67 -18.52
C SER A 1115 0.87 8.51 -18.51
N ASP A 1116 0.81 9.53 -17.66
CA ASP A 1116 0.05 10.75 -17.94
C ASP A 1116 0.70 11.93 -17.24
N ALA A 1117 1.64 12.56 -17.96
CA ALA A 1117 2.05 13.93 -17.72
C ALA A 1117 2.22 14.60 -19.09
N ARG A 1118 1.21 15.36 -19.48
CA ARG A 1118 1.43 16.65 -20.15
C ARG A 1118 1.57 17.71 -19.07
#